data_AF-A0AAN9UNK1-F1
#
_entry.id   AF-A0AAN9UNK1-F1
#
_cell.length_a   1.000
_cell.length_b   1.000
_cell.length_c   1.000
_cell.angle_alpha   90.00
_cell.angle_beta   90.00
_cell.angle_gamma   90.00
#
_symmetry.space_group_name_H-M   'P 1'
#
loop_
_entity.id
_entity.type
_entity.pdbx_description
1 polymer ?
#
loop_
_entity_poly.entity_id
_entity_poly.type
_entity_poly.pdbx_seq_one_letter_code
_entity_poly.pdbx_strand_id
1 'polypeptide(L)'
;MAERTEPTGPIAKEGIELFTLGTPNGYKISILLEELKEAYGDKAPKVTYQTIDISKGTQKEEWFIKINPNGRIPAIIDHDRNDFAVFEGASILSYLTKHYDPENKVSFPYESDNHSVAEQWISWQHGGIGPMQGQANHFLRAAPIKIPWGIQRYVGESERLYGILDARLKDRDFVAGPGRGKFSIADISLLGWANVTIPSGIDVPGKFPNVQAWLDRSLARPGVQRGFAVPSPSKNLNHLLPQRFQEDPEAKEKFEETKKLIDDAKKQYNYNIQQIMTYSIKVNEPSLGAFPETAKDKPHHVRKGSKTTSFQNPHPSWHNYTAFQVGAKFVRGHLDGSLKVPNPKTEVVPIRKPEFLPSRFGPESGSSEQQQQLRATWLGHACHYVEFPSGLRVLFDPVLEDRCSPLTFMGPKRYTRTACLIADLPFLDAVVISHSHYDHLSLPTVREIQRRFPGAHFFVGLGLRRWFVDSGVENVTEMDWWEDVDLKVKLGEGDGSKGEGEGEGQATITATISCLPAQHMSSRYGFDQNLTLWCSWAVKSTGTSQPQQTQQRGGVTSPSPQQQPRPVTKSVYFGGDTGYRAVPQLPATADDHGEEYAHLPTNPDFRAIGELRGPFDLGLIPIGAYAPRYLMSHMHADPFDAVDIFRDTRCTRAVAIHWGTWALTTEPVTEPPGLLREALRRRGIEEEGVFDVCDIGETLRPVNKSNIVVRKIIPERRSQPADNMPIPNFKPSSGADDAQAQAQAQAQVQRPEQQQQQHEGRATGAGANTGAGVTREKTAEELEADRLYEEAMEDEYAKRDGGS
;
A
#
# COMPACT_ATOMS: atom_id res chain seq x y z
N MET A 1 -28.76 47.11 0.89
CA MET A 1 -28.02 46.95 -0.37
C MET A 1 -29.03 47.03 -1.48
N ALA A 2 -28.79 47.79 -2.56
CA ALA A 2 -29.68 47.74 -3.72
C ALA A 2 -29.79 46.27 -4.18
N GLU A 3 -31.01 45.78 -4.37
CA GLU A 3 -31.30 44.46 -4.94
C GLU A 3 -30.54 44.35 -6.26
N ARG A 4 -29.43 43.60 -6.27
CA ARG A 4 -28.78 43.26 -7.54
C ARG A 4 -29.70 42.27 -8.23
N THR A 5 -30.36 42.72 -9.29
CA THR A 5 -31.15 41.85 -10.17
C THR A 5 -30.27 40.75 -10.72
N GLU A 6 -30.77 39.51 -10.67
CA GLU A 6 -30.06 38.34 -11.21
C GLU A 6 -29.75 38.56 -12.70
N PRO A 7 -28.53 38.24 -13.17
CA PRO A 7 -28.20 38.32 -14.58
C PRO A 7 -29.12 37.49 -15.46
N THR A 8 -29.57 38.07 -16.57
CA THR A 8 -30.38 37.37 -17.59
C THR A 8 -29.66 37.27 -18.94
N GLY A 9 -28.40 37.71 -19.01
CA GLY A 9 -27.58 37.75 -20.22
C GLY A 9 -26.36 38.66 -20.09
N PRO A 10 -25.49 38.68 -21.11
CA PRO A 10 -24.41 39.67 -21.23
C PRO A 10 -24.94 41.11 -21.27
N ILE A 11 -24.27 42.04 -20.60
CA ILE A 11 -24.65 43.47 -20.55
C ILE A 11 -23.57 44.41 -21.08
N ALA A 12 -22.32 43.93 -21.20
CA ALA A 12 -21.24 44.74 -21.73
C ALA A 12 -21.26 44.78 -23.26
N LYS A 13 -20.61 45.81 -23.83
CA LYS A 13 -20.48 46.01 -25.28
C LYS A 13 -19.03 46.16 -25.74
N GLU A 14 -18.10 46.24 -24.81
CA GLU A 14 -16.65 46.39 -25.03
C GLU A 14 -15.91 45.80 -23.82
N GLY A 15 -14.64 45.42 -24.01
CA GLY A 15 -13.80 44.83 -22.98
C GLY A 15 -14.18 43.41 -22.56
N ILE A 16 -13.78 43.04 -21.34
CA ILE A 16 -14.03 41.73 -20.74
C ILE A 16 -15.26 41.79 -19.85
N GLU A 17 -16.24 40.95 -20.12
CA GLU A 17 -17.35 40.67 -19.24
C GLU A 17 -17.12 39.38 -18.45
N LEU A 18 -16.97 39.49 -17.13
CA LEU A 18 -16.70 38.38 -16.21
C LEU A 18 -17.97 37.93 -15.49
N PHE A 19 -18.36 36.69 -15.71
CA PHE A 19 -19.43 36.04 -14.96
C PHE A 19 -18.82 35.18 -13.85
N THR A 20 -19.02 35.60 -12.60
CA THR A 20 -18.30 35.01 -11.47
C THR A 20 -19.11 35.00 -10.17
N LEU A 21 -18.57 34.34 -9.16
CA LEU A 21 -19.04 34.34 -7.79
C LEU A 21 -17.83 34.30 -6.86
N GLY A 22 -17.95 34.83 -5.63
CA GLY A 22 -16.91 34.87 -4.60
C GLY A 22 -16.47 33.51 -4.06
N THR A 23 -15.98 32.65 -4.94
CA THR A 23 -15.51 31.28 -4.71
C THR A 23 -14.04 31.16 -5.09
N PRO A 24 -13.30 30.15 -4.60
CA PRO A 24 -11.91 29.91 -4.98
C PRO A 24 -11.64 29.92 -6.49
N ASN A 25 -12.54 29.35 -7.30
CA ASN A 25 -12.40 29.36 -8.75
C ASN A 25 -12.73 30.72 -9.38
N GLY A 26 -13.71 31.44 -8.84
CA GLY A 26 -14.09 32.76 -9.32
C GLY A 26 -13.00 33.82 -9.11
N TYR A 27 -12.32 33.79 -7.96
CA TYR A 27 -11.28 34.77 -7.62
C TYR A 27 -10.08 34.74 -8.57
N LYS A 28 -9.76 33.59 -9.19
CA LYS A 28 -8.61 33.47 -10.10
C LYS A 28 -8.65 34.55 -11.18
N ILE A 29 -9.84 34.78 -11.73
CA ILE A 29 -10.00 35.65 -12.90
C ILE A 29 -10.09 37.12 -12.47
N SER A 30 -10.81 37.42 -11.38
CA SER A 30 -10.83 38.78 -10.86
C SER A 30 -9.46 39.25 -10.38
N ILE A 31 -8.67 38.37 -9.75
CA ILE A 31 -7.28 38.65 -9.36
C ILE A 31 -6.43 38.94 -10.60
N LEU A 32 -6.50 38.10 -11.64
CA LEU A 32 -5.72 38.33 -12.85
C LEU A 32 -6.09 39.67 -13.50
N LEU A 33 -7.38 39.97 -13.65
CA LEU A 33 -7.83 41.23 -14.27
C LEU A 33 -7.38 42.47 -13.48
N GLU A 34 -7.41 42.41 -12.15
CA GLU A 34 -6.91 43.51 -11.30
C GLU A 34 -5.38 43.64 -11.31
N GLU A 35 -4.65 42.54 -11.44
CA GLU A 35 -3.19 42.54 -11.61
C GLU A 35 -2.78 43.07 -12.99
N LEU A 36 -3.54 42.77 -14.05
CA LEU A 36 -3.34 43.36 -15.38
C LEU A 36 -3.62 44.87 -15.35
N LYS A 37 -4.67 45.30 -14.65
CA LYS A 37 -4.96 46.72 -14.43
C LYS A 37 -3.85 47.43 -13.67
N GLU A 38 -3.29 46.80 -12.65
CA GLU A 38 -2.14 47.33 -11.92
C GLU A 38 -0.89 47.46 -12.82
N ALA A 39 -0.65 46.45 -13.66
CA ALA A 39 0.53 46.40 -14.53
C ALA A 39 0.47 47.36 -15.72
N TYR A 40 -0.72 47.59 -16.28
CA TYR A 40 -0.89 48.29 -17.57
C TYR A 40 -1.76 49.55 -17.51
N GLY A 41 -2.40 49.85 -16.37
CA GLY A 41 -3.27 51.01 -16.21
C GLY A 41 -4.38 51.05 -17.25
N ASP A 42 -4.50 52.17 -17.96
CA ASP A 42 -5.52 52.38 -19.01
C ASP A 42 -5.35 51.46 -20.25
N LYS A 43 -4.20 50.76 -20.38
CA LYS A 43 -3.97 49.78 -21.45
C LYS A 43 -4.50 48.38 -21.12
N ALA A 44 -4.89 48.13 -19.86
CA ALA A 44 -5.55 46.89 -19.48
C ALA A 44 -6.97 46.84 -20.06
N PRO A 45 -7.57 45.65 -20.26
CA PRO A 45 -8.93 45.55 -20.74
C PRO A 45 -9.91 46.24 -19.77
N LYS A 46 -10.93 46.90 -20.31
CA LYS A 46 -12.09 47.32 -19.50
C LYS A 46 -12.78 46.08 -18.96
N VAL A 47 -13.26 46.13 -17.71
CA VAL A 47 -13.88 44.98 -17.05
C VAL A 47 -15.28 45.32 -16.56
N THR A 48 -16.26 44.56 -17.01
CA THR A 48 -17.59 44.48 -16.41
C THR A 48 -17.71 43.12 -15.72
N TYR A 49 -18.28 43.05 -14.51
CA TYR A 49 -18.53 41.76 -13.87
C TYR A 49 -20.01 41.59 -13.50
N GLN A 50 -20.49 40.36 -13.61
CA GLN A 50 -21.82 39.95 -13.20
C GLN A 50 -21.71 38.83 -12.16
N THR A 51 -22.44 38.97 -11.04
CA THR A 51 -22.52 37.93 -10.01
C THR A 51 -23.50 36.86 -10.46
N ILE A 52 -23.07 35.61 -10.57
CA ILE A 52 -23.94 34.47 -10.88
C ILE A 52 -24.31 33.74 -9.59
N ASP A 53 -25.59 33.76 -9.20
CA ASP A 53 -26.05 33.02 -8.02
C ASP A 53 -26.18 31.52 -8.34
N ILE A 54 -25.15 30.77 -7.98
CA ILE A 54 -25.13 29.33 -8.24
C ILE A 54 -26.16 28.53 -7.45
N SER A 55 -26.73 29.11 -6.38
CA SER A 55 -27.75 28.46 -5.56
C SER A 55 -29.13 28.46 -6.22
N LYS A 56 -29.39 29.46 -7.07
CA LYS A 56 -30.61 29.54 -7.90
C LYS A 56 -30.50 28.77 -9.21
N GLY A 57 -29.29 28.32 -9.56
CA GLY A 57 -29.05 27.62 -10.80
C GLY A 57 -28.91 28.53 -12.03
N THR A 58 -28.66 29.83 -11.87
CA THR A 58 -28.52 30.79 -12.99
C THR A 58 -27.43 30.38 -14.00
N GLN A 59 -26.35 29.74 -13.54
CA GLN A 59 -25.33 29.13 -14.38
C GLN A 59 -25.81 27.96 -15.26
N LYS A 60 -27.06 27.52 -15.07
CA LYS A 60 -27.72 26.46 -15.85
C LYS A 60 -28.79 27.01 -16.78
N GLU A 61 -29.02 28.31 -16.80
CA GLU A 61 -29.94 28.94 -17.75
C GLU A 61 -29.38 28.90 -19.16
N GLU A 62 -30.28 28.90 -20.16
CA GLU A 62 -29.94 28.71 -21.57
C GLU A 62 -28.90 29.73 -22.06
N TRP A 63 -29.04 31.00 -21.64
CA TRP A 63 -28.11 32.06 -22.03
C TRP A 63 -26.70 31.85 -21.47
N PHE A 64 -26.58 31.33 -20.25
CA PHE A 64 -25.27 31.07 -19.65
C PHE A 64 -24.63 29.83 -20.25
N ILE A 65 -25.42 28.78 -20.53
CA ILE A 65 -24.94 27.55 -21.19
C ILE A 65 -24.38 27.84 -22.59
N LYS A 66 -24.90 28.85 -23.31
CA LYS A 66 -24.33 29.32 -24.58
C LYS A 66 -22.92 29.89 -24.43
N ILE A 67 -22.58 30.43 -23.26
CA ILE A 67 -21.24 30.96 -22.94
C ILE A 67 -20.34 29.84 -22.41
N ASN A 68 -20.86 29.05 -21.46
CA ASN A 68 -20.17 27.90 -20.88
C ASN A 68 -21.09 26.67 -20.87
N PRO A 69 -20.88 25.69 -21.76
CA PRO A 69 -21.71 24.48 -21.82
C PRO A 69 -21.62 23.60 -20.58
N ASN A 70 -20.55 23.70 -19.77
CA ASN A 70 -20.43 23.02 -18.48
C ASN A 70 -21.38 23.62 -17.42
N GLY A 71 -21.87 24.85 -17.65
CA GLY A 71 -22.73 25.58 -16.72
C GLY A 71 -22.08 25.76 -15.36
N ARG A 72 -20.85 26.28 -15.34
CA ARG A 72 -20.05 26.56 -14.14
C ARG A 72 -19.41 27.95 -14.23
N ILE A 73 -19.19 28.59 -13.10
CA ILE A 73 -18.33 29.78 -13.01
C ILE A 73 -16.87 29.38 -12.78
N PRO A 74 -15.89 30.23 -13.13
CA PRO A 74 -16.03 31.47 -13.89
C PRO A 74 -16.19 31.24 -15.40
N ALA A 75 -16.75 32.23 -16.08
CA ALA A 75 -16.75 32.37 -17.54
C ALA A 75 -16.53 33.84 -17.92
N ILE A 76 -15.99 34.09 -19.11
CA ILE A 76 -15.86 35.44 -19.66
C ILE A 76 -16.40 35.53 -21.09
N ILE A 77 -16.80 36.74 -21.50
CA ILE A 77 -16.90 37.14 -22.90
C ILE A 77 -15.90 38.26 -23.14
N ASP A 78 -15.16 38.14 -24.24
CA ASP A 78 -14.28 39.19 -24.74
C ASP A 78 -14.95 39.92 -25.91
N HIS A 79 -15.57 41.07 -25.60
CA HIS A 79 -16.29 41.88 -26.57
C HIS A 79 -15.36 42.58 -27.57
N ASP A 80 -14.09 42.80 -27.21
CA ASP A 80 -13.10 43.39 -28.11
C ASP A 80 -12.60 42.37 -29.15
N ARG A 81 -12.96 41.09 -28.99
CA ARG A 81 -12.55 39.98 -29.85
C ARG A 81 -13.75 39.22 -30.42
N ASN A 82 -14.76 39.96 -30.88
CA ASN A 82 -15.96 39.43 -31.52
C ASN A 82 -16.76 38.49 -30.59
N ASP A 83 -17.04 39.00 -29.39
CA ASP A 83 -17.80 38.31 -28.34
C ASP A 83 -17.29 36.90 -28.03
N PHE A 84 -15.96 36.72 -28.02
CA PHE A 84 -15.35 35.41 -27.85
C PHE A 84 -15.51 34.93 -26.40
N ALA A 85 -16.31 33.88 -26.21
CA ALA A 85 -16.55 33.28 -24.91
C ALA A 85 -15.43 32.31 -24.49
N VAL A 86 -14.99 32.40 -23.24
CA VAL A 86 -13.98 31.49 -22.66
C VAL A 86 -14.45 31.01 -21.29
N PHE A 87 -14.36 29.71 -21.07
CA PHE A 87 -14.69 29.07 -19.80
C PHE A 87 -13.57 28.13 -19.35
N GLU A 88 -13.66 27.65 -18.11
CA GLU A 88 -12.59 26.99 -17.33
C GLU A 88 -11.50 27.95 -16.86
N GLY A 89 -11.26 27.98 -15.55
CA GLY A 89 -10.35 28.96 -14.94
C GLY A 89 -8.93 28.90 -15.50
N ALA A 90 -8.39 27.71 -15.77
CA ALA A 90 -7.06 27.55 -16.35
C ALA A 90 -6.98 28.12 -17.78
N SER A 91 -8.01 27.84 -18.59
CA SER A 91 -8.12 28.35 -19.96
C SER A 91 -8.27 29.86 -19.99
N ILE A 92 -9.07 30.44 -19.09
CA ILE A 92 -9.26 31.90 -18.99
C ILE A 92 -7.95 32.59 -18.58
N LEU A 93 -7.19 32.02 -17.62
CA LEU A 93 -5.87 32.57 -17.24
C LEU A 93 -4.89 32.61 -18.42
N SER A 94 -4.82 31.51 -19.20
CA SER A 94 -3.98 31.43 -20.40
C SER A 94 -4.45 32.40 -21.48
N TYR A 95 -5.76 32.47 -21.73
CA TYR A 95 -6.35 33.38 -22.72
C TYR A 95 -6.07 34.85 -22.42
N LEU A 96 -6.34 35.28 -21.17
CA LEU A 96 -6.17 36.67 -20.78
C LEU A 96 -4.69 37.09 -20.82
N THR A 97 -3.77 36.24 -20.37
CA THR A 97 -2.33 36.57 -20.44
C THR A 97 -1.82 36.62 -21.88
N LYS A 98 -2.25 35.68 -22.74
CA LYS A 98 -1.91 35.69 -24.17
C LYS A 98 -2.30 36.98 -24.89
N HIS A 99 -3.41 37.61 -24.49
CA HIS A 99 -3.98 38.76 -25.20
C HIS A 99 -3.78 40.10 -24.51
N TYR A 100 -3.63 40.11 -23.20
CA TYR A 100 -3.59 41.33 -22.38
C TYR A 100 -2.36 41.43 -21.47
N ASP A 101 -1.41 40.49 -21.54
CA ASP A 101 -0.12 40.58 -20.83
C ASP A 101 1.09 40.61 -21.80
N PRO A 102 1.19 41.59 -22.72
CA PRO A 102 2.19 41.60 -23.79
C PRO A 102 3.65 41.63 -23.30
N GLU A 103 3.91 42.20 -22.13
CA GLU A 103 5.24 42.23 -21.51
C GLU A 103 5.47 41.07 -20.54
N ASN A 104 4.54 40.12 -20.48
CA ASN A 104 4.55 38.99 -19.58
C ASN A 104 4.76 39.44 -18.12
N LYS A 105 4.09 40.48 -17.61
CA LYS A 105 4.27 40.98 -16.24
C LYS A 105 3.82 39.97 -15.19
N VAL A 106 2.75 39.22 -15.49
CA VAL A 106 2.13 38.21 -14.62
C VAL A 106 2.10 36.83 -15.29
N SER A 107 2.88 36.65 -16.33
CA SER A 107 3.05 35.41 -17.07
C SER A 107 4.51 35.22 -17.52
N PHE A 108 4.73 34.29 -18.44
CA PHE A 108 6.03 33.98 -19.03
C PHE A 108 5.89 33.89 -20.55
N PRO A 109 6.94 34.24 -21.31
CA PRO A 109 6.94 34.10 -22.77
C PRO A 109 6.52 32.69 -23.17
N TYR A 110 5.61 32.58 -24.12
CA TYR A 110 4.96 31.32 -24.51
C TYR A 110 5.97 30.20 -24.83
N GLU A 111 7.04 30.53 -25.56
CA GLU A 111 8.08 29.58 -25.98
C GLU A 111 9.12 29.25 -24.88
N SER A 112 8.95 29.76 -23.65
CA SER A 112 9.92 29.55 -22.58
C SER A 112 9.60 28.34 -21.71
N ASP A 113 10.63 27.65 -21.21
CA ASP A 113 10.46 26.56 -20.23
C ASP A 113 9.69 27.02 -18.97
N ASN A 114 9.82 28.29 -18.59
CA ASN A 114 9.08 28.84 -17.45
C ASN A 114 7.57 28.90 -17.70
N HIS A 115 7.14 29.05 -18.95
CA HIS A 115 5.73 28.92 -19.32
C HIS A 115 5.25 27.49 -19.08
N SER A 116 6.00 26.48 -19.55
CA SER A 116 5.68 25.07 -19.29
C SER A 116 5.66 24.74 -17.80
N VAL A 117 6.61 25.25 -17.01
CA VAL A 117 6.59 25.07 -15.54
C VAL A 117 5.33 25.70 -14.95
N ALA A 118 4.94 26.90 -15.36
CA ALA A 118 3.72 27.54 -14.88
C ALA A 118 2.48 26.71 -15.24
N GLU A 119 2.38 26.20 -16.47
CA GLU A 119 1.29 25.32 -16.90
C GLU A 119 1.21 24.04 -16.07
N GLN A 120 2.34 23.39 -15.77
CA GLN A 120 2.38 22.21 -14.91
C GLN A 120 1.73 22.48 -13.53
N TRP A 121 2.04 23.62 -12.90
CA TRP A 121 1.47 23.99 -11.61
C TRP A 121 0.00 24.39 -11.70
N ILE A 122 -0.43 25.01 -12.80
CA ILE A 122 -1.85 25.32 -13.06
C ILE A 122 -2.64 24.01 -13.26
N SER A 123 -2.15 23.08 -14.08
CA SER A 123 -2.75 21.78 -14.29
C SER A 123 -2.78 20.95 -13.01
N TRP A 124 -1.70 20.99 -12.22
CA TRP A 124 -1.63 20.33 -10.91
C TRP A 124 -2.64 20.93 -9.92
N GLN A 125 -2.82 22.24 -9.90
CA GLN A 125 -3.87 22.88 -9.11
C GLN A 125 -5.26 22.44 -9.58
N HIS A 126 -5.49 22.42 -10.90
CA HIS A 126 -6.77 22.13 -11.53
C HIS A 126 -7.20 20.67 -11.32
N GLY A 127 -6.27 19.71 -11.38
CA GLY A 127 -6.52 18.28 -11.13
C GLY A 127 -6.29 17.82 -9.68
N GLY A 128 -5.61 18.63 -8.85
CA GLY A 128 -5.22 18.31 -7.48
C GLY A 128 -5.96 19.15 -6.45
N ILE A 129 -5.37 20.26 -5.98
CA ILE A 129 -5.88 21.05 -4.85
C ILE A 129 -7.36 21.40 -5.02
N GLY A 130 -7.75 21.90 -6.20
CA GLY A 130 -9.12 22.34 -6.45
C GLY A 130 -10.17 21.25 -6.19
N PRO A 131 -10.15 20.14 -6.94
CA PRO A 131 -11.12 19.07 -6.76
C PRO A 131 -10.97 18.36 -5.40
N MET A 132 -9.76 18.13 -4.88
CA MET A 132 -9.58 17.39 -3.63
C MET A 132 -10.09 18.17 -2.42
N GLN A 133 -9.78 19.47 -2.32
CA GLN A 133 -10.31 20.33 -1.26
C GLN A 133 -11.82 20.59 -1.46
N GLY A 134 -12.29 20.63 -2.71
CA GLY A 134 -13.72 20.65 -3.04
C GLY A 134 -14.46 19.43 -2.50
N GLN A 135 -13.90 18.23 -2.68
CA GLN A 135 -14.45 16.98 -2.12
C GLN A 135 -14.39 16.98 -0.59
N ALA A 136 -13.29 17.44 0.01
CA ALA A 136 -13.20 17.60 1.46
C ALA A 136 -14.35 18.47 1.99
N ASN A 137 -14.59 19.62 1.35
CA ASN A 137 -15.71 20.49 1.69
C ASN A 137 -17.08 19.84 1.48
N HIS A 138 -17.24 19.00 0.44
CA HIS A 138 -18.48 18.27 0.23
C HIS A 138 -18.76 17.33 1.42
N PHE A 139 -17.83 16.44 1.77
CA PHE A 139 -18.03 15.49 2.88
C PHE A 139 -18.14 16.17 4.24
N LEU A 140 -17.46 17.30 4.45
CA LEU A 140 -17.54 18.06 5.69
C LEU A 140 -18.87 18.82 5.81
N ARG A 141 -19.31 19.48 4.73
CA ARG A 141 -20.31 20.55 4.83
C ARG A 141 -21.59 20.29 4.05
N ALA A 142 -21.50 19.69 2.87
CA ALA A 142 -22.62 19.56 1.95
C ALA A 142 -23.32 18.18 2.01
N ALA A 143 -22.56 17.11 2.28
CA ALA A 143 -23.11 15.77 2.38
C ALA A 143 -24.11 15.69 3.55
N PRO A 144 -25.34 15.16 3.31
CA PRO A 144 -26.38 15.06 4.33
C PRO A 144 -25.98 14.08 5.45
N ILE A 145 -25.21 13.05 5.08
CA ILE A 145 -24.66 12.05 6.00
C ILE A 145 -23.14 12.28 6.10
N LYS A 146 -22.62 12.34 7.32
CA LYS A 146 -21.17 12.44 7.55
C LYS A 146 -20.55 11.06 7.39
N ILE A 147 -19.65 10.95 6.41
CA ILE A 147 -18.93 9.70 6.09
C ILE A 147 -17.48 9.87 6.55
N PRO A 148 -17.08 9.34 7.73
CA PRO A 148 -15.75 9.56 8.30
C PRO A 148 -14.60 9.19 7.36
N TRP A 149 -14.75 8.10 6.58
CA TRP A 149 -13.76 7.71 5.58
C TRP A 149 -13.58 8.77 4.48
N GLY A 150 -14.68 9.29 3.92
CA GLY A 150 -14.66 10.33 2.90
C GLY A 150 -14.03 11.62 3.43
N ILE A 151 -14.36 12.00 4.67
CA ILE A 151 -13.78 13.14 5.37
C ILE A 151 -12.25 12.98 5.48
N GLN A 152 -11.76 11.92 6.12
CA GLN A 152 -10.32 11.76 6.33
C GLN A 152 -9.55 11.60 5.02
N ARG A 153 -10.14 10.94 4.01
CA ARG A 153 -9.50 10.73 2.70
C ARG A 153 -9.23 12.05 2.00
N TYR A 154 -10.25 12.90 1.86
CA TYR A 154 -10.12 14.13 1.07
C TYR A 154 -9.48 15.27 1.86
N VAL A 155 -9.67 15.33 3.19
CA VAL A 155 -8.88 16.22 4.05
C VAL A 155 -7.41 15.81 4.00
N GLY A 156 -7.11 14.52 4.15
CA GLY A 156 -5.75 14.01 4.15
C GLY A 156 -5.04 14.17 2.80
N GLU A 157 -5.73 13.94 1.68
CA GLU A 157 -5.18 14.22 0.35
C GLU A 157 -4.94 15.72 0.13
N SER A 158 -5.84 16.57 0.62
CA SER A 158 -5.63 18.02 0.55
C SER A 158 -4.40 18.44 1.36
N GLU A 159 -4.23 17.92 2.59
CA GLU A 159 -3.03 18.17 3.40
C GLU A 159 -1.75 17.67 2.69
N ARG A 160 -1.79 16.50 2.03
CA ARG A 160 -0.65 15.99 1.25
C ARG A 160 -0.26 16.93 0.10
N LEU A 161 -1.25 17.46 -0.62
CA LEU A 161 -1.03 18.41 -1.71
C LEU A 161 -0.44 19.73 -1.21
N TYR A 162 -0.92 20.25 -0.06
CA TYR A 162 -0.29 21.40 0.58
C TYR A 162 1.14 21.10 1.05
N GLY A 163 1.45 19.87 1.48
CA GLY A 163 2.82 19.43 1.75
C GLY A 163 3.74 19.48 0.52
N ILE A 164 3.24 19.09 -0.65
CA ILE A 164 3.99 19.23 -1.93
C ILE A 164 4.23 20.69 -2.27
N LEU A 165 3.20 21.54 -2.11
CA LEU A 165 3.30 22.97 -2.35
C LEU A 165 4.30 23.63 -1.38
N ASP A 166 4.28 23.23 -0.11
CA ASP A 166 5.22 23.70 0.91
C ASP A 166 6.67 23.32 0.55
N ALA A 167 6.89 22.07 0.17
CA ALA A 167 8.21 21.59 -0.28
C ALA A 167 8.70 22.34 -1.52
N ARG A 168 7.80 22.64 -2.47
CA ARG A 168 8.13 23.47 -3.63
C ARG A 168 8.57 24.87 -3.22
N LEU A 169 7.93 25.45 -2.21
CA LEU A 169 8.16 26.84 -1.78
C LEU A 169 9.30 27.02 -0.77
N LYS A 170 9.89 25.94 -0.26
CA LYS A 170 10.98 25.98 0.74
C LYS A 170 12.07 27.01 0.45
N ASP A 171 12.53 27.08 -0.79
CA ASP A 171 13.59 27.99 -1.23
C ASP A 171 13.11 28.98 -2.30
N ARG A 172 11.79 29.24 -2.34
CA ARG A 172 11.14 30.04 -3.41
C ARG A 172 10.14 31.04 -2.84
N ASP A 173 10.08 32.21 -3.48
CA ASP A 173 9.06 33.21 -3.23
C ASP A 173 7.75 32.88 -3.96
N PHE A 174 7.84 32.29 -5.16
CA PHE A 174 6.71 31.93 -6.05
C PHE A 174 6.92 30.58 -6.75
N VAL A 175 5.82 29.95 -7.18
CA VAL A 175 5.84 28.53 -7.63
C VAL A 175 6.59 28.30 -8.94
N ALA A 176 6.63 29.30 -9.82
CA ALA A 176 7.25 29.23 -11.15
C ALA A 176 8.23 30.39 -11.39
N GLY A 177 9.05 30.29 -12.43
CA GLY A 177 10.04 31.31 -12.83
C GLY A 177 11.47 31.06 -12.32
N PRO A 178 12.44 31.85 -12.81
CA PRO A 178 13.86 31.68 -12.46
C PRO A 178 14.16 32.07 -11.00
N GLY A 179 15.27 31.58 -10.47
CA GLY A 179 15.72 31.90 -9.11
C GLY A 179 14.68 31.53 -8.04
N ARG A 180 14.35 32.50 -7.17
CA ARG A 180 13.28 32.37 -6.17
C ARG A 180 11.87 32.40 -6.77
N GLY A 181 11.72 32.52 -8.08
CA GLY A 181 10.45 32.54 -8.77
C GLY A 181 9.91 33.95 -9.00
N LYS A 182 8.83 34.02 -9.78
CA LYS A 182 8.13 35.25 -10.15
C LYS A 182 6.62 35.03 -10.02
N PHE A 183 5.93 35.99 -9.40
CA PHE A 183 4.48 35.97 -9.30
C PHE A 183 3.85 35.88 -10.68
N SER A 184 3.00 34.88 -10.88
CA SER A 184 2.42 34.59 -12.19
C SER A 184 1.02 33.99 -12.09
N ILE A 185 0.41 33.71 -13.24
CA ILE A 185 -0.85 32.94 -13.31
C ILE A 185 -0.79 31.57 -12.62
N ALA A 186 0.40 30.98 -12.43
CA ALA A 186 0.53 29.76 -11.64
C ALA A 186 0.18 30.01 -10.16
N ASP A 187 0.69 31.09 -9.58
CA ASP A 187 0.36 31.51 -8.21
C ASP A 187 -1.12 31.92 -8.11
N ILE A 188 -1.62 32.72 -9.06
CA ILE A 188 -3.02 33.17 -9.10
C ILE A 188 -3.99 31.97 -9.12
N SER A 189 -3.63 30.89 -9.83
CA SER A 189 -4.46 29.69 -9.87
C SER A 189 -4.65 29.01 -8.51
N LEU A 190 -3.70 29.19 -7.58
CA LEU A 190 -3.67 28.58 -6.25
C LEU A 190 -4.34 29.45 -5.18
N LEU A 191 -4.23 30.78 -5.28
CA LEU A 191 -4.59 31.73 -4.21
C LEU A 191 -6.01 31.56 -3.67
N GLY A 192 -7.00 31.39 -4.56
CA GLY A 192 -8.39 31.25 -4.15
C GLY A 192 -8.62 30.03 -3.24
N TRP A 193 -7.89 28.93 -3.46
CA TRP A 193 -8.00 27.71 -2.67
C TRP A 193 -7.15 27.76 -1.40
N ALA A 194 -5.92 28.27 -1.51
CA ALA A 194 -5.00 28.42 -0.39
C ALA A 194 -5.46 29.45 0.65
N ASN A 195 -6.30 30.41 0.26
CA ASN A 195 -6.89 31.39 1.18
C ASN A 195 -8.24 30.92 1.78
N VAL A 196 -8.67 29.67 1.57
CA VAL A 196 -9.92 29.10 2.11
C VAL A 196 -9.69 27.67 2.62
N THR A 197 -8.61 27.45 3.37
CA THR A 197 -8.20 26.12 3.87
C THR A 197 -8.79 25.78 5.23
N ILE A 198 -9.05 26.81 6.06
CA ILE A 198 -9.55 26.64 7.42
C ILE A 198 -10.91 25.90 7.43
N PRO A 199 -11.92 26.24 6.59
CA PRO A 199 -13.18 25.51 6.56
C PRO A 199 -13.05 24.04 6.11
N SER A 200 -11.92 23.66 5.51
CA SER A 200 -11.59 22.29 5.12
C SER A 200 -10.76 21.56 6.19
N GLY A 201 -10.48 22.20 7.33
CA GLY A 201 -9.67 21.67 8.43
C GLY A 201 -8.19 21.51 8.12
N ILE A 202 -7.69 22.29 7.17
CA ILE A 202 -6.27 22.27 6.77
C ILE A 202 -5.56 23.44 7.45
N ASP A 203 -4.68 23.10 8.39
CA ASP A 203 -3.90 24.06 9.18
C ASP A 203 -2.63 24.49 8.42
N VAL A 204 -2.78 25.48 7.54
CA VAL A 204 -1.65 26.05 6.79
C VAL A 204 -0.63 26.74 7.72
N PRO A 205 -1.01 27.63 8.66
CA PRO A 205 -0.05 28.29 9.52
C PRO A 205 0.76 27.31 10.40
N GLY A 206 0.12 26.26 10.93
CA GLY A 206 0.78 25.31 11.82
C GLY A 206 1.56 24.20 11.11
N LYS A 207 1.22 23.86 9.86
CA LYS A 207 1.81 22.69 9.16
C LYS A 207 2.62 23.03 7.91
N PHE A 208 2.35 24.17 7.25
CA PHE A 208 2.89 24.50 5.94
C PHE A 208 3.44 25.95 5.94
N PRO A 209 4.57 26.20 6.65
CA PRO A 209 5.09 27.54 6.86
C PRO A 209 5.54 28.25 5.58
N ASN A 210 6.02 27.51 4.57
CA ASN A 210 6.44 28.09 3.29
C ASN A 210 5.22 28.47 2.44
N VAL A 211 4.14 27.68 2.51
CA VAL A 211 2.84 28.04 1.92
C VAL A 211 2.29 29.30 2.59
N GLN A 212 2.33 29.38 3.93
CA GLN A 212 1.88 30.56 4.66
C GLN A 212 2.65 31.81 4.22
N ALA A 213 3.98 31.74 4.17
CA ALA A 213 4.82 32.87 3.75
C ALA A 213 4.55 33.29 2.28
N TRP A 214 4.31 32.34 1.38
CA TRP A 214 3.91 32.62 -0.01
C TRP A 214 2.54 33.27 -0.09
N LEU A 215 1.58 32.79 0.71
CA LEU A 215 0.23 33.32 0.76
C LEU A 215 0.25 34.77 1.26
N ASP A 216 0.99 35.05 2.35
CA ASP A 216 1.13 36.41 2.90
C ASP A 216 1.76 37.38 1.89
N ARG A 217 2.85 36.97 1.22
CA ARG A 217 3.47 37.76 0.15
C ARG A 217 2.50 38.06 -0.99
N SER A 218 1.68 37.07 -1.36
CA SER A 218 0.71 37.22 -2.44
C SER A 218 -0.48 38.10 -2.05
N LEU A 219 -0.98 37.98 -0.82
CA LEU A 219 -2.07 38.80 -0.28
C LEU A 219 -1.66 40.25 -0.02
N ALA A 220 -0.36 40.54 0.09
CA ALA A 220 0.15 41.90 0.18
C ALA A 220 0.06 42.68 -1.15
N ARG A 221 -0.22 42.00 -2.27
CA ARG A 221 -0.31 42.65 -3.59
C ARG A 221 -1.63 43.42 -3.74
N PRO A 222 -1.63 44.70 -4.16
CA PRO A 222 -2.85 45.47 -4.33
C PRO A 222 -3.86 44.87 -5.32
N GLY A 223 -3.37 44.32 -6.44
CA GLY A 223 -4.21 43.65 -7.44
C GLY A 223 -4.93 42.43 -6.87
N VAL A 224 -4.21 41.57 -6.14
CA VAL A 224 -4.79 40.43 -5.40
C VAL A 224 -5.87 40.88 -4.41
N GLN A 225 -5.62 41.91 -3.61
CA GLN A 225 -6.61 42.41 -2.63
C GLN A 225 -7.89 42.90 -3.30
N ARG A 226 -7.77 43.70 -4.37
CA ARG A 226 -8.94 44.15 -5.16
C ARG A 226 -9.64 42.98 -5.84
N GLY A 227 -8.89 42.00 -6.35
CA GLY A 227 -9.45 40.80 -6.97
C GLY A 227 -10.31 39.97 -6.02
N PHE A 228 -9.91 39.83 -4.75
CA PHE A 228 -10.72 39.17 -3.71
C PHE A 228 -11.96 39.96 -3.29
N ALA A 229 -12.05 41.26 -3.61
CA ALA A 229 -13.23 42.08 -3.36
C ALA A 229 -14.31 41.95 -4.45
N VAL A 230 -14.03 41.24 -5.56
CA VAL A 230 -14.95 41.01 -6.68
C VAL A 230 -15.59 39.61 -6.59
N PRO A 231 -16.92 39.48 -6.78
CA PRO A 231 -17.89 40.53 -7.07
C PRO A 231 -18.44 41.24 -5.81
N SER A 232 -18.09 40.71 -4.64
CA SER A 232 -18.29 41.29 -3.32
C SER A 232 -17.25 40.75 -2.35
N PRO A 233 -16.87 41.52 -1.30
CA PRO A 233 -15.92 41.05 -0.29
C PRO A 233 -16.41 39.80 0.45
N SER A 234 -15.54 38.81 0.62
CA SER A 234 -15.84 37.57 1.37
C SER A 234 -15.37 37.66 2.81
N LYS A 235 -16.18 37.12 3.74
CA LYS A 235 -15.83 36.93 5.16
C LYS A 235 -15.27 35.53 5.47
N ASN A 236 -15.08 34.69 4.45
CA ASN A 236 -14.66 33.29 4.61
C ASN A 236 -13.17 33.07 4.27
N LEU A 237 -12.40 34.13 4.04
CA LEU A 237 -10.97 34.04 3.74
C LEU A 237 -10.18 33.75 5.02
N ASN A 238 -9.12 32.96 4.92
CA ASN A 238 -8.34 32.48 6.06
C ASN A 238 -7.92 33.60 7.01
N HIS A 239 -7.38 34.70 6.48
CA HIS A 239 -6.90 35.84 7.25
C HIS A 239 -8.02 36.67 7.93
N LEU A 240 -9.28 36.50 7.52
CA LEU A 240 -10.45 37.19 8.11
C LEU A 240 -11.20 36.34 9.14
N LEU A 241 -10.98 35.02 9.13
CA LEU A 241 -11.67 34.10 10.03
C LEU A 241 -11.38 34.34 11.52
N PRO A 242 -10.14 34.66 11.96
CA PRO A 242 -9.89 34.98 13.36
C PRO A 242 -10.75 36.13 13.89
N GLN A 243 -10.89 37.21 13.11
CA GLN A 243 -11.77 38.33 13.46
C GLN A 243 -13.24 37.90 13.45
N ARG A 244 -13.66 37.15 12.43
CA ARG A 244 -15.03 36.64 12.38
C ARG A 244 -15.39 35.77 13.58
N PHE A 245 -14.48 34.90 14.04
CA PHE A 245 -14.73 34.06 15.22
C PHE A 245 -14.83 34.87 16.52
N GLN A 246 -14.29 36.09 16.56
CA GLN A 246 -14.52 37.02 17.68
C GLN A 246 -15.89 37.70 17.58
N GLU A 247 -16.32 38.03 16.35
CA GLU A 247 -17.58 38.74 16.09
C GLU A 247 -18.81 37.82 16.05
N ASP A 248 -18.62 36.52 15.75
CA ASP A 248 -19.66 35.52 15.50
C ASP A 248 -19.32 34.21 16.25
N PRO A 249 -19.75 34.08 17.52
CA PRO A 249 -19.50 32.89 18.34
C PRO A 249 -20.08 31.59 17.76
N GLU A 250 -21.21 31.67 17.06
CA GLU A 250 -21.85 30.50 16.41
C GLU A 250 -20.98 29.97 15.27
N ALA A 251 -20.39 30.86 14.46
CA ALA A 251 -19.42 30.45 13.44
C ALA A 251 -18.18 29.79 14.04
N LYS A 252 -17.74 30.22 15.23
CA LYS A 252 -16.62 29.60 15.96
C LYS A 252 -17.00 28.19 16.43
N GLU A 253 -18.16 28.01 17.04
CA GLU A 253 -18.64 26.71 17.51
C GLU A 253 -18.74 25.70 16.36
N LYS A 254 -19.36 26.09 15.24
CA LYS A 254 -19.47 25.25 14.04
C LYS A 254 -18.12 24.86 13.45
N PHE A 255 -17.13 25.75 13.55
CA PHE A 255 -15.75 25.45 13.16
C PHE A 255 -15.11 24.42 14.09
N GLU A 256 -15.29 24.55 15.41
CA GLU A 256 -14.79 23.60 16.41
C GLU A 256 -15.43 22.21 16.25
N GLU A 257 -16.72 22.14 15.94
CA GLU A 257 -17.42 20.89 15.59
C GLU A 257 -16.83 20.23 14.35
N THR A 258 -16.59 21.02 13.29
CA THR A 258 -15.99 20.54 12.05
C THR A 258 -14.58 20.00 12.30
N LYS A 259 -13.79 20.71 13.11
CA LYS A 259 -12.45 20.29 13.52
C LYS A 259 -12.50 18.97 14.30
N LYS A 260 -13.41 18.87 15.28
CA LYS A 260 -13.62 17.64 16.06
C LYS A 260 -14.00 16.46 15.16
N LEU A 261 -14.91 16.67 14.20
CA LEU A 261 -15.30 15.64 13.23
C LEU A 261 -14.11 15.15 12.40
N ILE A 262 -13.22 16.06 12.00
CA ILE A 262 -11.99 15.71 11.27
C ILE A 262 -11.04 14.93 12.18
N ASP A 263 -10.82 15.39 13.40
CA ASP A 263 -9.93 14.74 14.36
C ASP A 263 -10.43 13.33 14.72
N ASP A 264 -11.74 13.17 14.94
CA ASP A 264 -12.40 11.89 15.18
C ASP A 264 -12.30 10.97 13.97
N ALA A 265 -12.55 11.48 12.75
CA ALA A 265 -12.39 10.71 11.52
C ALA A 265 -10.92 10.28 11.32
N LYS A 266 -9.95 11.18 11.51
CA LYS A 266 -8.53 10.85 11.41
C LYS A 266 -8.12 9.82 12.46
N LYS A 267 -8.58 9.96 13.70
CA LYS A 267 -8.33 9.01 14.78
C LYS A 267 -8.94 7.64 14.49
N GLN A 268 -10.17 7.60 13.99
CA GLN A 268 -10.87 6.37 13.64
C GLN A 268 -10.09 5.53 12.61
N TYR A 269 -9.46 6.19 11.62
CA TYR A 269 -8.68 5.52 10.57
C TYR A 269 -7.16 5.63 10.76
N ASN A 270 -6.72 5.98 11.97
CA ASN A 270 -5.31 6.08 12.34
C ASN A 270 -4.47 6.95 11.36
N TYR A 271 -5.09 8.01 10.82
CA TYR A 271 -4.46 8.94 9.90
C TYR A 271 -3.56 9.90 10.67
N ASN A 272 -2.24 9.77 10.48
CA ASN A 272 -1.25 10.68 11.04
C ASN A 272 -0.32 11.18 9.92
N ILE A 273 -0.54 12.41 9.46
CA ILE A 273 0.30 13.04 8.45
C ILE A 273 1.72 13.33 8.96
N GLN A 274 1.89 13.54 10.27
CA GLN A 274 3.24 13.69 10.84
C GLN A 274 4.01 12.37 10.82
N GLN A 275 3.36 11.21 10.96
CA GLN A 275 4.02 9.90 10.78
C GLN A 275 4.60 9.72 9.37
N ILE A 276 3.95 10.28 8.35
CA ILE A 276 4.42 10.20 6.94
C ILE A 276 5.58 11.17 6.68
N MET A 277 5.73 12.23 7.50
CA MET A 277 6.65 13.34 7.25
C MET A 277 7.87 13.38 8.21
N THR A 278 7.88 12.61 9.31
CA THR A 278 8.83 12.86 10.41
C THR A 278 9.88 11.79 10.67
N TYR A 279 9.82 10.60 10.06
CA TYR A 279 10.91 9.65 10.15
C TYR A 279 11.62 9.46 8.80
N SER A 280 12.95 9.37 8.84
CA SER A 280 13.77 9.10 7.65
C SER A 280 14.48 7.78 7.81
N ILE A 281 14.47 6.99 6.74
CA ILE A 281 15.26 5.76 6.66
C ILE A 281 16.51 6.07 5.85
N LYS A 282 17.67 5.70 6.40
CA LYS A 282 18.93 5.67 5.67
C LYS A 282 19.38 4.23 5.54
N VAL A 283 19.75 3.87 4.32
CA VAL A 283 20.20 2.54 3.96
C VAL A 283 21.57 2.69 3.32
N ASN A 284 22.56 1.95 3.82
CA ASN A 284 23.90 1.95 3.23
C ASN A 284 23.93 1.05 1.97
N GLU A 285 24.96 1.22 1.15
CA GLU A 285 25.20 0.32 0.02
C GLU A 285 25.44 -1.12 0.49
N PRO A 286 24.94 -2.14 -0.24
CA PRO A 286 25.24 -3.53 0.04
C PRO A 286 26.74 -3.81 0.07
N SER A 287 27.16 -4.63 1.03
CA SER A 287 28.55 -5.06 1.17
C SER A 287 28.62 -6.50 1.64
N LEU A 288 29.66 -7.24 1.24
CA LEU A 288 29.82 -8.63 1.67
C LEU A 288 29.99 -8.71 3.19
N GLY A 289 29.08 -9.43 3.85
CA GLY A 289 29.22 -9.88 5.23
C GLY A 289 30.15 -11.08 5.36
N ALA A 290 30.07 -11.84 6.45
CA ALA A 290 30.80 -13.11 6.53
C ALA A 290 30.20 -14.13 5.54
N PHE A 291 31.01 -14.86 4.79
CA PHE A 291 30.53 -15.84 3.79
C PHE A 291 31.41 -17.10 3.81
N PRO A 292 30.88 -18.27 3.43
CA PRO A 292 31.69 -19.48 3.30
C PRO A 292 32.59 -19.38 2.06
N GLU A 293 33.78 -19.99 2.08
CA GLU A 293 34.73 -19.93 0.94
C GLU A 293 34.10 -20.41 -0.38
N THR A 294 33.14 -21.34 -0.31
CA THR A 294 32.36 -21.83 -1.46
C THR A 294 31.52 -20.75 -2.16
N ALA A 295 31.19 -19.65 -1.49
CA ALA A 295 30.42 -18.54 -2.05
C ALA A 295 31.28 -17.48 -2.75
N LYS A 296 32.62 -17.51 -2.56
CA LYS A 296 33.55 -16.47 -3.04
C LYS A 296 33.48 -16.23 -4.53
N ASP A 297 33.38 -17.30 -5.32
CA ASP A 297 33.34 -17.22 -6.79
C ASP A 297 31.93 -16.92 -7.34
N LYS A 298 30.94 -16.79 -6.44
CA LYS A 298 29.51 -16.57 -6.75
C LYS A 298 28.97 -17.62 -7.74
N PRO A 299 28.99 -18.93 -7.38
CA PRO A 299 28.63 -20.04 -8.28
C PRO A 299 27.16 -20.03 -8.72
N HIS A 300 26.32 -19.24 -8.04
CA HIS A 300 24.92 -19.00 -8.41
C HIS A 300 24.75 -18.01 -9.58
N HIS A 301 25.80 -17.28 -9.99
CA HIS A 301 25.73 -16.39 -11.15
C HIS A 301 26.03 -17.13 -12.44
N VAL A 302 25.10 -17.09 -13.39
CA VAL A 302 25.37 -17.45 -14.79
C VAL A 302 25.90 -16.20 -15.49
N ARG A 303 27.13 -16.26 -16.00
CA ARG A 303 27.82 -15.10 -16.60
C ARG A 303 28.07 -15.29 -18.10
N LYS A 304 27.91 -14.21 -18.86
CA LYS A 304 28.38 -14.07 -20.24
C LYS A 304 29.40 -12.93 -20.28
N GLY A 305 30.68 -13.28 -20.24
CA GLY A 305 31.76 -12.31 -19.99
C GLY A 305 31.71 -11.82 -18.54
N SER A 306 31.80 -10.50 -18.31
CA SER A 306 31.70 -9.90 -16.98
C SER A 306 30.27 -9.70 -16.48
N LYS A 307 29.25 -9.89 -17.34
CA LYS A 307 27.86 -9.61 -17.02
C LYS A 307 27.12 -10.87 -16.57
N THR A 308 26.43 -10.78 -15.44
CA THR A 308 25.44 -11.80 -15.02
C THR A 308 24.19 -11.70 -15.90
N THR A 309 23.78 -12.84 -16.45
CA THR A 309 22.61 -12.96 -17.34
C THR A 309 21.42 -13.63 -16.67
N SER A 310 21.68 -14.53 -15.72
CA SER A 310 20.66 -15.26 -14.95
C SER A 310 21.31 -15.90 -13.72
N PHE A 311 20.51 -16.57 -12.91
CA PHE A 311 20.94 -17.27 -11.70
C PHE A 311 20.71 -18.78 -11.79
N GLN A 312 21.42 -19.54 -10.96
CA GLN A 312 21.31 -20.99 -10.88
C GLN A 312 21.54 -21.48 -9.45
N ASN A 313 21.02 -22.66 -9.13
CA ASN A 313 21.36 -23.34 -7.88
C ASN A 313 22.72 -24.04 -8.04
N PRO A 314 23.68 -23.85 -7.10
CA PRO A 314 25.02 -24.39 -7.23
C PRO A 314 25.17 -25.82 -6.67
N HIS A 315 24.20 -26.31 -5.90
CA HIS A 315 24.35 -27.52 -5.08
C HIS A 315 23.75 -28.78 -5.74
N PRO A 316 24.31 -29.98 -5.49
CA PRO A 316 23.79 -31.25 -6.01
C PRO A 316 22.36 -31.60 -5.54
N SER A 317 21.88 -30.94 -4.48
CA SER A 317 20.51 -31.03 -3.98
C SER A 317 19.46 -30.34 -4.88
N TRP A 318 19.87 -29.79 -6.04
CA TRP A 318 19.00 -29.20 -7.04
C TRP A 318 18.85 -30.06 -8.30
N HIS A 319 17.63 -30.17 -8.82
CA HIS A 319 17.34 -30.81 -10.11
C HIS A 319 16.81 -29.79 -11.12
N ASN A 320 17.36 -29.81 -12.34
CA ASN A 320 16.92 -28.94 -13.43
C ASN A 320 15.71 -29.55 -14.16
N TYR A 321 14.51 -29.21 -13.70
CA TYR A 321 13.28 -29.41 -14.47
C TYR A 321 12.84 -28.13 -15.15
N THR A 322 12.39 -28.22 -16.40
CA THR A 322 11.70 -27.10 -17.05
C THR A 322 10.27 -26.99 -16.53
N ALA A 323 9.70 -25.78 -16.54
CA ALA A 323 8.29 -25.58 -16.16
C ALA A 323 7.33 -26.48 -16.97
N PHE A 324 7.66 -26.71 -18.25
CA PHE A 324 6.91 -27.65 -19.10
C PHE A 324 7.02 -29.10 -18.60
N GLN A 325 8.21 -29.55 -18.21
CA GLN A 325 8.40 -30.91 -17.66
C GLN A 325 7.61 -31.10 -16.36
N VAL A 326 7.66 -30.11 -15.46
CA VAL A 326 6.89 -30.14 -14.22
C VAL A 326 5.39 -30.18 -14.53
N GLY A 327 4.90 -29.24 -15.35
CA GLY A 327 3.50 -29.18 -15.76
C GLY A 327 3.00 -30.45 -16.43
N ALA A 328 3.78 -31.04 -17.35
CA ALA A 328 3.44 -32.28 -18.03
C ALA A 328 3.35 -33.47 -17.04
N LYS A 329 4.24 -33.54 -16.05
CA LYS A 329 4.19 -34.58 -15.01
C LYS A 329 2.98 -34.40 -14.09
N PHE A 330 2.63 -33.16 -13.71
CA PHE A 330 1.41 -32.90 -12.97
C PHE A 330 0.16 -33.28 -13.77
N VAL A 331 0.05 -32.87 -15.04
CA VAL A 331 -1.08 -33.22 -15.91
C VAL A 331 -1.22 -34.74 -16.05
N ARG A 332 -0.11 -35.44 -16.34
CA ARG A 332 -0.11 -36.90 -16.43
C ARG A 332 -0.57 -37.54 -15.11
N GLY A 333 -0.04 -37.09 -13.98
CA GLY A 333 -0.39 -37.62 -12.66
C GLY A 333 -1.86 -37.42 -12.30
N HIS A 334 -2.48 -36.33 -12.75
CA HIS A 334 -3.92 -36.11 -12.59
C HIS A 334 -4.75 -37.02 -13.53
N LEU A 335 -4.29 -37.21 -14.77
CA LEU A 335 -4.96 -38.08 -15.74
C LEU A 335 -4.90 -39.56 -15.36
N ASP A 336 -3.78 -40.01 -14.79
CA ASP A 336 -3.60 -41.40 -14.34
C ASP A 336 -4.04 -41.65 -12.87
N GLY A 337 -4.52 -40.61 -12.19
CA GLY A 337 -5.06 -40.67 -10.84
C GLY A 337 -4.01 -40.80 -9.72
N SER A 338 -2.71 -40.78 -10.05
CA SER A 338 -1.63 -40.82 -9.06
C SER A 338 -1.47 -39.53 -8.25
N LEU A 339 -1.93 -38.39 -8.79
CA LEU A 339 -1.96 -37.10 -8.11
C LEU A 339 -3.40 -36.65 -7.84
N LYS A 340 -3.66 -36.27 -6.59
CA LYS A 340 -4.96 -35.78 -6.15
C LYS A 340 -4.95 -34.26 -6.12
N VAL A 341 -6.01 -33.64 -6.64
CA VAL A 341 -6.26 -32.21 -6.41
C VAL A 341 -6.74 -32.04 -4.97
N PRO A 342 -6.09 -31.20 -4.14
CA PRO A 342 -6.60 -30.89 -2.82
C PRO A 342 -7.97 -30.22 -2.95
N ASN A 343 -8.94 -30.64 -2.15
CA ASN A 343 -10.24 -29.98 -2.07
C ASN A 343 -10.33 -29.20 -0.76
N PRO A 344 -10.02 -27.89 -0.75
CA PRO A 344 -10.15 -27.07 0.44
C PRO A 344 -11.63 -26.75 0.67
N LYS A 345 -12.39 -27.70 1.25
CA LYS A 345 -13.74 -27.42 1.75
C LYS A 345 -13.62 -26.64 3.07
N THR A 346 -13.67 -25.30 2.99
CA THR A 346 -13.97 -24.32 4.07
C THR A 346 -13.22 -24.40 5.42
N GLU A 347 -12.55 -23.29 5.78
CA GLU A 347 -12.00 -22.88 7.10
C GLU A 347 -11.33 -23.97 7.98
N VAL A 348 -10.21 -24.53 7.53
CA VAL A 348 -9.42 -25.43 8.41
C VAL A 348 -8.40 -24.70 9.28
N VAL A 349 -7.96 -23.51 8.86
CA VAL A 349 -7.04 -22.66 9.65
C VAL A 349 -7.83 -21.49 10.23
N PRO A 350 -7.96 -21.37 11.55
CA PRO A 350 -8.68 -20.27 12.17
C PRO A 350 -8.04 -18.92 11.83
N ILE A 351 -8.89 -17.88 11.81
CA ILE A 351 -8.48 -16.51 11.48
C ILE A 351 -8.81 -15.60 12.66
N ARG A 352 -7.77 -14.96 13.20
CA ARG A 352 -7.80 -14.04 14.32
C ARG A 352 -7.64 -12.61 13.84
N LYS A 353 -8.18 -11.67 14.61
CA LYS A 353 -7.86 -10.26 14.43
C LYS A 353 -6.43 -10.02 14.96
N PRO A 354 -5.52 -9.43 14.17
CA PRO A 354 -4.17 -9.10 14.64
C PRO A 354 -4.14 -8.18 15.85
N GLU A 355 -3.15 -8.39 16.72
CA GLU A 355 -2.84 -7.54 17.88
C GLU A 355 -1.51 -6.82 17.66
N PHE A 356 -1.54 -5.68 16.97
CA PHE A 356 -0.34 -4.86 16.78
C PHE A 356 -0.07 -3.98 18.00
N LEU A 357 1.21 -3.64 18.24
CA LEU A 357 1.54 -2.69 19.29
C LEU A 357 1.02 -1.29 18.93
N PRO A 358 0.39 -0.57 19.88
CA PRO A 358 -0.11 0.79 19.65
C PRO A 358 1.03 1.83 19.53
N SER A 359 2.26 1.46 19.90
CA SER A 359 3.47 2.30 19.82
C SER A 359 4.69 1.45 19.45
N ARG A 360 5.77 2.09 18.96
CA ARG A 360 7.00 1.38 18.58
C ARG A 360 7.68 0.63 19.74
N PHE A 361 7.58 1.15 20.95
CA PHE A 361 8.23 0.62 22.15
C PHE A 361 7.28 -0.10 23.11
N GLY A 362 6.02 -0.30 22.72
CA GLY A 362 4.98 -0.87 23.56
C GLY A 362 4.46 0.07 24.65
N PRO A 363 3.47 -0.38 25.46
CA PRO A 363 2.88 0.44 26.52
C PRO A 363 3.85 0.63 27.71
N GLU A 364 3.93 1.86 28.24
CA GLU A 364 4.73 2.22 29.43
C GLU A 364 4.41 1.38 30.67
N SER A 365 3.17 0.88 30.77
CA SER A 365 2.67 0.08 31.88
C SER A 365 2.97 -1.44 31.78
N GLY A 366 3.63 -1.90 30.71
CA GLY A 366 4.02 -3.30 30.54
C GLY A 366 5.23 -3.68 31.41
N SER A 367 5.40 -4.98 31.71
CA SER A 367 6.64 -5.43 32.38
C SER A 367 7.85 -5.25 31.44
N SER A 368 9.05 -5.05 32.01
CA SER A 368 10.29 -4.92 31.25
C SER A 368 10.53 -6.13 30.34
N GLU A 369 10.17 -7.34 30.77
CA GLU A 369 10.24 -8.56 29.96
C GLU A 369 9.28 -8.54 28.76
N GLN A 370 8.07 -7.97 28.90
CA GLN A 370 7.11 -7.87 27.80
C GLN A 370 7.55 -6.86 26.74
N GLN A 371 8.21 -5.77 27.15
CA GLN A 371 8.73 -4.74 26.25
C GLN A 371 9.97 -5.21 25.46
N GLN A 372 10.66 -6.26 25.92
CA GLN A 372 11.88 -6.78 25.31
C GLN A 372 11.65 -8.01 24.39
N GLN A 373 10.39 -8.38 24.15
CA GLN A 373 10.02 -9.53 23.33
C GLN A 373 9.82 -9.17 21.86
N LEU A 374 10.36 -10.00 20.98
CA LEU A 374 10.01 -10.00 19.57
C LEU A 374 8.54 -10.44 19.44
N ARG A 375 7.79 -9.86 18.51
CA ARG A 375 6.42 -10.30 18.20
C ARG A 375 6.34 -10.61 16.73
N ALA A 376 5.77 -11.75 16.37
CA ALA A 376 5.58 -12.14 14.99
C ALA A 376 4.10 -12.44 14.76
N THR A 377 3.46 -11.68 13.88
CA THR A 377 2.08 -11.87 13.47
C THR A 377 2.05 -12.54 12.10
N TRP A 378 1.47 -13.73 12.02
CA TRP A 378 1.32 -14.42 10.73
C TRP A 378 0.12 -13.85 9.98
N LEU A 379 0.30 -13.33 8.76
CA LEU A 379 -0.78 -12.76 7.95
C LEU A 379 -1.27 -13.71 6.84
N GLY A 380 -0.80 -14.95 6.87
CA GLY A 380 -1.09 -16.00 5.91
C GLY A 380 0.06 -16.25 4.94
N HIS A 381 0.18 -17.49 4.48
CA HIS A 381 1.23 -17.98 3.58
C HIS A 381 2.64 -17.67 4.11
N ALA A 382 3.49 -17.02 3.32
CA ALA A 382 4.80 -16.53 3.75
C ALA A 382 4.75 -15.17 4.48
N CYS A 383 3.59 -14.48 4.48
CA CYS A 383 3.48 -13.12 4.96
C CYS A 383 3.54 -13.03 6.50
N HIS A 384 4.54 -12.34 7.02
CA HIS A 384 4.70 -12.09 8.45
C HIS A 384 5.00 -10.62 8.73
N TYR A 385 4.33 -10.07 9.73
CA TYR A 385 4.66 -8.76 10.30
C TYR A 385 5.40 -8.96 11.63
N VAL A 386 6.63 -8.48 11.70
CA VAL A 386 7.49 -8.66 12.87
C VAL A 386 7.78 -7.33 13.56
N GLU A 387 7.52 -7.31 14.87
CA GLU A 387 7.76 -6.19 15.76
C GLU A 387 9.00 -6.45 16.62
N PHE A 388 10.08 -5.72 16.33
CA PHE A 388 11.31 -5.82 17.12
C PHE A 388 11.21 -4.90 18.36
N PRO A 389 11.77 -5.32 19.52
CA PRO A 389 11.85 -4.48 20.73
C PRO A 389 12.55 -3.15 20.52
N SER A 390 13.51 -3.10 19.59
CA SER A 390 14.21 -1.88 19.17
C SER A 390 13.29 -0.79 18.58
N GLY A 391 12.04 -1.11 18.23
CA GLY A 391 11.11 -0.23 17.52
C GLY A 391 11.00 -0.48 16.01
N LEU A 392 11.89 -1.31 15.43
CA LEU A 392 11.84 -1.70 14.01
C LEU A 392 10.60 -2.52 13.69
N ARG A 393 9.99 -2.27 12.52
CA ARG A 393 8.88 -3.06 11.95
C ARG A 393 9.21 -3.55 10.56
N VAL A 394 9.13 -4.87 10.40
CA VAL A 394 9.51 -5.56 9.15
C VAL A 394 8.36 -6.42 8.67
N LEU A 395 8.08 -6.35 7.37
CA LEU A 395 7.09 -7.18 6.69
C LEU A 395 7.81 -8.11 5.69
N PHE A 396 7.51 -9.39 5.75
CA PHE A 396 8.13 -10.43 4.92
C PHE A 396 7.12 -10.90 3.87
N ASP A 397 7.51 -10.99 2.59
CA ASP A 397 6.72 -11.49 1.44
C ASP A 397 5.21 -11.13 1.48
N PRO A 398 4.85 -9.84 1.45
CA PRO A 398 3.48 -9.43 1.63
C PRO A 398 2.63 -9.66 0.37
N VAL A 399 1.79 -10.70 0.43
CA VAL A 399 0.72 -10.97 -0.53
C VAL A 399 -0.59 -11.13 0.22
N LEU A 400 -1.49 -10.17 0.05
CA LEU A 400 -2.78 -10.09 0.74
C LEU A 400 -3.97 -10.34 -0.18
N GLU A 401 -3.71 -10.61 -1.45
CA GLU A 401 -4.71 -10.79 -2.50
C GLU A 401 -5.43 -12.15 -2.38
N ASP A 402 -6.59 -12.23 -3.03
CA ASP A 402 -7.36 -13.47 -3.15
C ASP A 402 -6.71 -14.48 -4.08
N ARG A 403 -5.85 -14.06 -5.01
CA ARG A 403 -5.20 -14.94 -5.98
C ARG A 403 -3.73 -14.60 -6.19
N CYS A 404 -2.92 -15.64 -6.30
CA CYS A 404 -1.51 -15.54 -6.66
C CYS A 404 -1.35 -15.78 -8.16
N SER A 405 -1.71 -14.78 -8.96
CA SER A 405 -1.74 -14.88 -10.42
C SER A 405 -1.64 -13.51 -11.09
N PRO A 406 -1.07 -13.43 -12.31
CA PRO A 406 -1.17 -12.21 -13.12
C PRO A 406 -2.61 -11.91 -13.59
N LEU A 407 -3.52 -12.89 -13.53
CA LEU A 407 -4.90 -12.77 -13.99
C LEU A 407 -5.86 -12.92 -12.81
N THR A 408 -6.87 -12.05 -12.75
CA THR A 408 -7.84 -12.04 -11.64
C THR A 408 -8.84 -13.19 -11.68
N PHE A 409 -9.04 -13.83 -12.84
CA PHE A 409 -10.00 -14.93 -13.03
C PHE A 409 -9.35 -16.33 -13.05
N MET A 410 -8.02 -16.42 -13.11
CA MET A 410 -7.29 -17.68 -13.29
C MET A 410 -6.14 -17.79 -12.29
N GLY A 411 -5.75 -19.00 -11.89
CA GLY A 411 -4.67 -19.27 -10.93
C GLY A 411 -5.16 -19.57 -9.51
N PRO A 412 -4.26 -19.94 -8.58
CA PRO A 412 -4.63 -20.38 -7.24
C PRO A 412 -5.46 -19.32 -6.49
N LYS A 413 -6.61 -19.73 -5.97
CA LYS A 413 -7.46 -18.89 -5.10
C LYS A 413 -7.18 -19.21 -3.65
N ARG A 414 -7.10 -18.16 -2.83
CA ARG A 414 -7.00 -18.26 -1.38
C ARG A 414 -8.23 -18.99 -0.84
N TYR A 415 -8.05 -19.94 0.07
CA TYR A 415 -9.16 -20.64 0.74
C TYR A 415 -9.37 -20.17 2.19
N THR A 416 -8.53 -19.26 2.66
CA THR A 416 -8.71 -18.48 3.89
C THR A 416 -8.98 -17.01 3.53
N ARG A 417 -9.56 -16.21 4.42
CA ARG A 417 -9.59 -14.74 4.24
C ARG A 417 -8.32 -14.10 4.79
N THR A 418 -7.98 -12.92 4.31
CA THR A 418 -6.87 -12.12 4.87
C THR A 418 -7.22 -11.62 6.27
N ALA A 419 -6.28 -11.68 7.22
CA ALA A 419 -6.52 -11.26 8.62
C ALA A 419 -6.62 -9.73 8.81
N CYS A 420 -5.92 -8.95 7.99
CA CYS A 420 -5.95 -7.49 7.98
C CYS A 420 -5.53 -6.94 6.60
N LEU A 421 -5.67 -5.64 6.41
CA LEU A 421 -5.16 -4.90 5.26
C LEU A 421 -3.83 -4.23 5.62
N ILE A 422 -3.08 -3.77 4.61
CA ILE A 422 -1.89 -2.91 4.82
C ILE A 422 -2.26 -1.63 5.58
N ALA A 423 -3.47 -1.11 5.38
CA ALA A 423 -3.99 0.06 6.08
C ALA A 423 -4.09 -0.13 7.61
N ASP A 424 -4.19 -1.37 8.08
CA ASP A 424 -4.31 -1.70 9.50
C ASP A 424 -2.95 -1.74 10.22
N LEU A 425 -1.84 -1.77 9.47
CA LEU A 425 -0.50 -1.76 10.06
C LEU A 425 -0.22 -0.39 10.71
N PRO A 426 0.24 -0.33 11.97
CA PRO A 426 0.51 0.96 12.62
C PRO A 426 1.79 1.63 12.10
N PHE A 427 2.81 0.83 11.80
CA PHE A 427 4.15 1.26 11.44
C PHE A 427 4.74 0.24 10.46
N LEU A 428 5.58 0.68 9.53
CA LEU A 428 6.32 -0.22 8.64
C LEU A 428 7.59 0.49 8.17
N ASP A 429 8.75 -0.12 8.41
CA ASP A 429 10.05 0.48 8.09
C ASP A 429 10.76 -0.27 6.96
N ALA A 430 10.71 -1.60 6.99
CA ALA A 430 11.36 -2.45 6.00
C ALA A 430 10.41 -3.52 5.46
N VAL A 431 10.54 -3.83 4.17
CA VAL A 431 9.87 -4.94 3.52
C VAL A 431 10.93 -5.82 2.87
N VAL A 432 10.91 -7.12 3.12
CA VAL A 432 11.83 -8.06 2.46
C VAL A 432 11.05 -8.97 1.51
N ILE A 433 11.60 -9.17 0.31
CA ILE A 433 11.03 -10.04 -0.72
C ILE A 433 12.02 -11.17 -1.00
N SER A 434 11.61 -12.42 -0.76
CA SER A 434 12.44 -13.59 -1.02
C SER A 434 12.69 -13.80 -2.50
N HIS A 435 11.65 -13.73 -3.33
CA HIS A 435 11.75 -13.98 -4.77
C HIS A 435 10.51 -13.46 -5.51
N SER A 436 10.49 -13.63 -6.84
CA SER A 436 9.53 -12.96 -7.69
C SER A 436 8.19 -13.67 -7.90
N HIS A 437 7.89 -14.83 -7.29
CA HIS A 437 6.61 -15.51 -7.57
C HIS A 437 5.39 -14.70 -7.08
N TYR A 438 4.22 -14.97 -7.66
CA TYR A 438 3.00 -14.19 -7.43
C TYR A 438 2.43 -14.35 -6.01
N ASP A 439 2.82 -15.41 -5.30
CA ASP A 439 2.46 -15.68 -3.91
C ASP A 439 3.45 -15.09 -2.89
N HIS A 440 4.55 -14.48 -3.36
CA HIS A 440 5.54 -13.79 -2.52
C HIS A 440 5.73 -12.31 -2.88
N LEU A 441 5.40 -11.91 -4.11
CA LEU A 441 5.50 -10.54 -4.58
C LEU A 441 4.25 -10.10 -5.35
N SER A 442 3.56 -9.12 -4.77
CA SER A 442 2.27 -8.62 -5.27
C SER A 442 2.31 -7.12 -5.57
N LEU A 443 1.96 -6.74 -6.81
CA LEU A 443 1.93 -5.34 -7.24
C LEU A 443 0.87 -4.50 -6.48
N PRO A 444 -0.39 -4.96 -6.31
CA PRO A 444 -1.36 -4.21 -5.53
C PRO A 444 -0.90 -3.98 -4.08
N THR A 445 -0.38 -5.01 -3.41
CA THR A 445 0.15 -4.88 -2.05
C THR A 445 1.36 -3.94 -1.99
N VAL A 446 2.33 -4.04 -2.91
CA VAL A 446 3.48 -3.11 -2.98
C VAL A 446 3.04 -1.65 -3.16
N ARG A 447 2.07 -1.39 -4.05
CA ARG A 447 1.54 -0.02 -4.26
C ARG A 447 0.83 0.52 -3.03
N GLU A 448 0.08 -0.33 -2.34
CA GLU A 448 -0.61 0.06 -1.11
C GLU A 448 0.38 0.37 0.03
N ILE A 449 1.45 -0.41 0.15
CA ILE A 449 2.56 -0.13 1.07
C ILE A 449 3.18 1.23 0.74
N GLN A 450 3.55 1.49 -0.52
CA GLN A 450 4.14 2.77 -0.92
C GLN A 450 3.20 3.96 -0.63
N ARG A 451 1.89 3.76 -0.79
CA ARG A 451 0.88 4.78 -0.51
C ARG A 451 0.74 5.06 0.98
N ARG A 452 0.78 4.03 1.84
CA ARG A 452 0.55 4.14 3.29
C ARG A 452 1.82 4.47 4.08
N PHE A 453 2.96 3.99 3.60
CA PHE A 453 4.29 4.09 4.21
C PHE A 453 5.32 4.48 3.14
N PRO A 454 5.29 5.71 2.62
CA PRO A 454 6.17 6.12 1.52
C PRO A 454 7.66 6.10 1.90
N GLY A 455 7.98 6.09 3.20
CA GLY A 455 9.34 5.93 3.72
C GLY A 455 9.79 4.48 3.92
N ALA A 456 8.90 3.49 3.79
CA ALA A 456 9.28 2.08 3.93
C ALA A 456 10.27 1.67 2.81
N HIS A 457 11.29 0.90 3.20
CA HIS A 457 12.36 0.50 2.28
C HIS A 457 12.25 -0.99 1.93
N PHE A 458 12.31 -1.31 0.64
CA PHE A 458 12.24 -2.67 0.14
C PHE A 458 13.64 -3.28 0.00
N PHE A 459 13.83 -4.52 0.43
CA PHE A 459 15.04 -5.31 0.23
C PHE A 459 14.70 -6.52 -0.64
N VAL A 460 15.42 -6.66 -1.75
CA VAL A 460 15.10 -7.62 -2.80
C VAL A 460 16.36 -8.29 -3.36
N GLY A 461 16.24 -9.50 -3.90
CA GLY A 461 17.33 -10.17 -4.60
C GLY A 461 17.72 -9.50 -5.91
N LEU A 462 18.94 -9.78 -6.39
CA LEU A 462 19.46 -9.31 -7.67
C LEU A 462 18.48 -9.44 -8.86
N GLY A 463 18.48 -8.46 -9.77
CA GLY A 463 17.61 -8.33 -10.93
C GLY A 463 16.22 -7.73 -10.65
N LEU A 464 15.74 -7.71 -9.40
CA LEU A 464 14.35 -7.37 -9.10
C LEU A 464 14.09 -5.87 -8.91
N ARG A 465 15.13 -5.04 -8.72
CA ARG A 465 14.98 -3.58 -8.53
C ARG A 465 14.23 -2.93 -9.68
N ARG A 466 14.53 -3.34 -10.91
CA ARG A 466 13.89 -2.78 -12.10
C ARG A 466 12.37 -2.91 -12.04
N TRP A 467 11.86 -4.06 -11.60
CA TRP A 467 10.42 -4.29 -11.48
C TRP A 467 9.77 -3.32 -10.50
N PHE A 468 10.44 -3.01 -9.39
CA PHE A 468 9.97 -2.02 -8.40
C PHE A 468 9.97 -0.60 -8.95
N VAL A 469 11.06 -0.19 -9.62
CA VAL A 469 11.17 1.14 -10.23
C VAL A 469 10.12 1.33 -11.32
N ASP A 470 9.96 0.36 -12.21
CA ASP A 470 8.94 0.35 -13.27
C ASP A 470 7.51 0.36 -12.68
N SER A 471 7.36 -0.06 -11.42
CA SER A 471 6.10 -0.04 -10.67
C SER A 471 5.86 1.24 -9.86
N GLY A 472 6.79 2.20 -9.87
CA GLY A 472 6.71 3.48 -9.15
C GLY A 472 7.25 3.46 -7.72
N VAL A 473 8.12 2.50 -7.38
CA VAL A 473 8.75 2.38 -6.05
C VAL A 473 10.26 2.55 -6.17
N GLU A 474 10.79 3.62 -5.60
CA GLU A 474 12.21 3.98 -5.70
C GLU A 474 13.05 3.51 -4.51
N ASN A 475 12.44 3.44 -3.31
CA ASN A 475 13.06 3.03 -2.05
C ASN A 475 13.27 1.52 -2.00
N VAL A 476 14.19 1.02 -2.81
CA VAL A 476 14.50 -0.41 -2.90
C VAL A 476 16.01 -0.63 -3.04
N THR A 477 16.52 -1.57 -2.26
CA THR A 477 17.91 -2.04 -2.33
C THR A 477 17.92 -3.46 -2.87
N GLU A 478 18.70 -3.65 -3.93
CA GLU A 478 18.95 -4.95 -4.54
C GLU A 478 20.20 -5.57 -3.89
N MET A 479 20.14 -6.85 -3.53
CA MET A 479 21.21 -7.51 -2.78
C MET A 479 21.55 -8.89 -3.35
N ASP A 480 22.81 -9.23 -3.31
CA ASP A 480 23.34 -10.56 -3.62
C ASP A 480 23.43 -11.43 -2.35
N TRP A 481 23.55 -12.74 -2.52
CA TRP A 481 23.78 -13.65 -1.40
C TRP A 481 25.04 -13.26 -0.62
N TRP A 482 24.91 -13.31 0.70
CA TRP A 482 25.90 -12.93 1.70
C TRP A 482 26.21 -11.44 1.80
N GLU A 483 25.48 -10.59 1.09
CA GLU A 483 25.55 -9.15 1.31
C GLU A 483 24.72 -8.74 2.53
N ASP A 484 25.27 -7.80 3.29
CA ASP A 484 24.67 -7.14 4.43
C ASP A 484 24.46 -5.65 4.08
N VAL A 485 23.37 -5.10 4.60
CA VAL A 485 23.03 -3.69 4.52
C VAL A 485 22.60 -3.19 5.89
N ASP A 486 23.17 -2.05 6.31
CA ASP A 486 22.74 -1.35 7.51
C ASP A 486 21.60 -0.38 7.20
N LEU A 487 20.53 -0.52 7.99
CA LEU A 487 19.34 0.34 8.00
C LEU A 487 19.32 1.17 9.30
N LYS A 488 19.16 2.48 9.14
CA LYS A 488 18.99 3.42 10.25
C LYS A 488 17.67 4.16 10.11
N VAL A 489 16.76 4.00 11.07
CA VAL A 489 15.50 4.75 11.14
C VAL A 489 15.68 5.87 12.15
N LYS A 490 15.59 7.12 11.69
CA LYS A 490 15.55 8.29 12.56
C LYS A 490 14.10 8.66 12.82
N LEU A 491 13.68 8.59 14.08
CA LEU A 491 12.33 8.96 14.50
C LEU A 491 12.23 10.48 14.68
N GLY A 492 11.11 11.08 14.25
CA GLY A 492 10.83 12.50 14.52
C GLY A 492 9.90 12.69 15.71
N GLU A 493 9.71 13.96 16.11
CA GLU A 493 9.08 14.38 17.38
C GLU A 493 7.66 13.84 17.62
N GLY A 494 6.97 13.36 16.59
CA GLY A 494 5.61 12.82 16.67
C GLY A 494 5.49 11.32 16.98
N ASP A 495 6.59 10.56 17.04
CA ASP A 495 6.57 9.08 17.11
C ASP A 495 6.60 8.51 18.56
N GLY A 496 6.06 9.27 19.51
CA GLY A 496 5.97 8.87 20.92
C GLY A 496 6.97 9.54 21.87
N SER A 497 7.80 10.49 21.40
CA SER A 497 8.63 11.33 22.26
C SER A 497 7.85 12.56 22.77
N LYS A 498 6.85 12.36 23.63
CA LYS A 498 6.37 13.49 24.45
C LYS A 498 7.37 13.74 25.57
N GLY A 499 8.40 14.52 25.26
CA GLY A 499 9.29 15.14 26.23
C GLY A 499 9.40 16.61 25.88
N GLU A 500 8.79 17.49 26.68
CA GLU A 500 9.05 18.92 26.61
C GLU A 500 10.49 19.16 27.07
N GLY A 501 11.37 19.46 26.11
CA GLY A 501 12.76 19.78 26.35
C GLY A 501 13.55 19.78 25.04
N GLU A 502 13.92 20.97 24.56
CA GLU A 502 14.94 21.13 23.53
C GLU A 502 16.26 20.54 24.07
N GLY A 503 16.64 19.35 23.62
CA GLY A 503 17.85 18.66 24.06
C GLY A 503 18.22 17.50 23.13
N GLU A 504 19.49 17.46 22.75
CA GLU A 504 20.11 16.47 21.86
C GLU A 504 19.76 15.01 22.23
N GLY A 505 19.17 14.26 21.29
CA GLY A 505 19.00 12.81 21.42
C GLY A 505 17.79 12.20 20.71
N GLN A 506 17.63 12.38 19.39
CA GLN A 506 16.62 11.61 18.62
C GLN A 506 16.91 10.10 18.70
N ALA A 507 15.93 9.32 19.16
CA ALA A 507 16.03 7.86 19.18
C ALA A 507 16.25 7.32 17.76
N THR A 508 17.37 6.62 17.55
CA THR A 508 17.75 6.02 16.27
C THR A 508 17.63 4.50 16.38
N ILE A 509 16.85 3.89 15.49
CA ILE A 509 16.76 2.44 15.37
C ILE A 509 17.82 1.99 14.37
N THR A 510 18.61 0.97 14.74
CA THR A 510 19.66 0.41 13.87
C THR A 510 19.40 -1.07 13.63
N ALA A 511 19.46 -1.49 12.38
CA ALA A 511 19.32 -2.88 11.99
C ALA A 511 20.27 -3.25 10.85
N THR A 512 20.66 -4.52 10.79
CA THR A 512 21.37 -5.11 9.66
C THR A 512 20.42 -6.10 8.96
N ILE A 513 20.28 -5.93 7.66
CA ILE A 513 19.52 -6.81 6.76
C ILE A 513 20.53 -7.60 5.95
N SER A 514 20.47 -8.93 6.02
CA SER A 514 21.35 -9.84 5.28
C SER A 514 20.55 -10.59 4.22
N CYS A 515 21.01 -10.53 2.98
CA CYS A 515 20.53 -11.38 1.89
C CYS A 515 21.29 -12.71 1.94
N LEU A 516 20.59 -13.83 2.06
CA LEU A 516 21.19 -15.14 2.31
C LEU A 516 20.72 -16.16 1.26
N PRO A 517 21.50 -17.24 1.01
CA PRO A 517 21.09 -18.25 0.04
C PRO A 517 19.78 -18.96 0.39
N ALA A 518 19.05 -19.35 -0.64
CA ALA A 518 17.94 -20.30 -0.60
C ALA A 518 18.04 -21.22 -1.82
N GLN A 519 17.45 -22.40 -1.76
CA GLN A 519 17.38 -23.33 -2.88
C GLN A 519 15.99 -23.26 -3.54
N HIS A 520 15.84 -22.37 -4.51
CA HIS A 520 14.57 -22.15 -5.19
C HIS A 520 14.80 -21.64 -6.63
N MET A 521 13.80 -21.01 -7.24
CA MET A 521 13.88 -20.37 -8.54
C MET A 521 13.05 -19.08 -8.54
N SER A 522 13.16 -18.25 -9.57
CA SER A 522 12.37 -17.01 -9.65
C SER A 522 11.78 -16.86 -11.05
N SER A 523 10.50 -16.58 -11.17
CA SER A 523 9.85 -16.25 -12.44
C SER A 523 8.58 -15.42 -12.22
N ARG A 524 8.19 -14.60 -13.20
CA ARG A 524 6.88 -13.92 -13.25
C ARG A 524 6.20 -14.06 -14.60
N TYR A 525 6.97 -14.24 -15.67
CA TYR A 525 6.50 -14.29 -17.05
C TYR A 525 7.05 -15.52 -17.75
N GLY A 526 6.55 -15.84 -18.95
CA GLY A 526 6.93 -17.07 -19.66
C GLY A 526 8.41 -17.19 -20.05
N PHE A 527 9.20 -16.10 -20.00
CA PHE A 527 10.58 -16.05 -20.49
C PHE A 527 11.57 -15.41 -19.50
N ASP A 528 11.19 -15.26 -18.22
CA ASP A 528 12.01 -14.58 -17.21
C ASP A 528 12.57 -15.49 -16.12
N GLN A 529 12.49 -16.82 -16.33
CA GLN A 529 12.96 -17.78 -15.36
C GLN A 529 14.42 -17.52 -14.99
N ASN A 530 14.66 -17.37 -13.68
CA ASN A 530 15.93 -17.10 -13.03
C ASN A 530 16.64 -15.83 -13.52
N LEU A 531 15.92 -14.87 -14.11
CA LEU A 531 16.49 -13.54 -14.39
C LEU A 531 16.65 -12.69 -13.12
N THR A 532 15.94 -13.05 -12.06
CA THR A 532 16.07 -12.45 -10.74
C THR A 532 16.47 -13.51 -9.71
N LEU A 533 17.18 -13.10 -8.66
CA LEU A 533 17.69 -13.94 -7.59
C LEU A 533 16.58 -14.24 -6.58
N TRP A 534 16.57 -15.46 -6.06
CA TRP A 534 15.78 -15.90 -4.90
C TRP A 534 16.66 -15.95 -3.66
N CYS A 535 16.11 -15.59 -2.50
CA CYS A 535 16.88 -15.36 -1.28
C CYS A 535 16.11 -15.84 -0.04
N SER A 536 16.86 -16.30 0.96
CA SER A 536 16.45 -16.20 2.36
C SER A 536 16.96 -14.87 2.93
N TRP A 537 16.47 -14.48 4.11
CA TRP A 537 16.81 -13.19 4.72
C TRP A 537 17.13 -13.35 6.20
N ALA A 538 18.06 -12.56 6.72
CA ALA A 538 18.20 -12.34 8.15
C ALA A 538 18.04 -10.86 8.49
N VAL A 539 17.38 -10.58 9.61
CA VAL A 539 17.22 -9.24 10.15
C VAL A 539 17.70 -9.23 11.59
N LYS A 540 18.71 -8.42 11.89
CA LYS A 540 19.22 -8.21 13.24
C LYS A 540 19.03 -6.76 13.63
N SER A 541 18.24 -6.49 14.67
CA SER A 541 17.96 -5.14 15.13
C SER A 541 18.41 -4.94 16.57
N THR A 542 19.04 -3.79 16.83
CA THR A 542 19.54 -3.39 18.15
C THR A 542 18.99 -2.02 18.52
N GLY A 543 18.47 -1.87 19.75
CA GLY A 543 17.99 -0.58 20.26
C GLY A 543 17.81 -0.55 21.78
N THR A 544 17.72 0.66 22.34
CA THR A 544 17.39 0.90 23.76
C THR A 544 15.89 0.93 23.95
N SER A 545 15.37 0.10 24.86
CA SER A 545 13.97 0.18 25.30
C SER A 545 13.75 1.47 26.09
N GLN A 546 13.09 2.46 25.45
CA GLN A 546 12.73 3.81 25.93
C GLN A 546 13.85 4.75 26.46
N PRO A 547 13.85 6.05 26.10
CA PRO A 547 14.59 7.08 26.86
C PRO A 547 13.94 7.27 28.24
N GLN A 548 14.68 7.09 29.33
CA GLN A 548 14.19 7.43 30.67
C GLN A 548 13.94 8.95 30.76
N GLN A 549 12.70 9.35 31.06
CA GLN A 549 12.44 10.70 31.57
C GLN A 549 13.06 10.82 32.97
N THR A 550 14.08 11.67 33.11
CA THR A 550 14.58 12.08 34.43
C THR A 550 13.50 12.89 35.15
N GLN A 551 12.79 12.28 36.08
CA GLN A 551 11.97 13.01 37.04
C GLN A 551 12.90 13.82 37.95
N GLN A 552 12.95 15.14 37.77
CA GLN A 552 13.47 16.03 38.79
C GLN A 552 12.49 16.07 39.96
N ARG A 553 12.71 15.23 40.97
CA ARG A 553 12.24 15.49 42.33
C ARG A 553 13.38 16.12 43.12
N GLY A 554 13.17 17.36 43.55
CA GLY A 554 14.07 18.07 44.44
C GLY A 554 14.37 17.25 45.69
N GLY A 555 15.66 17.02 45.93
CA GLY A 555 16.17 16.29 47.08
C GLY A 555 17.59 15.82 46.80
N VAL A 556 18.56 16.43 47.47
CA VAL A 556 19.97 16.06 47.40
C VAL A 556 20.13 14.66 48.01
N THR A 557 20.14 13.63 47.18
CA THR A 557 20.75 12.34 47.50
C THR A 557 21.59 11.90 46.30
N SER A 558 22.87 11.61 46.56
CA SER A 558 23.81 11.12 45.55
C SER A 558 23.24 9.88 44.85
N PRO A 559 23.31 9.78 43.51
CA PRO A 559 22.79 8.62 42.81
C PRO A 559 23.70 7.41 43.07
N SER A 560 23.14 6.37 43.68
CA SER A 560 23.67 5.00 43.56
C SER A 560 23.73 4.60 42.08
N PRO A 561 24.68 3.75 41.64
CA PRO A 561 24.81 3.35 40.24
C PRO A 561 23.64 2.43 39.84
N GLN A 562 22.50 3.03 39.52
CA GLN A 562 21.36 2.35 38.90
C GLN A 562 21.70 2.09 37.43
N GLN A 563 21.59 0.81 37.06
CA GLN A 563 21.95 0.24 35.77
C GLN A 563 21.28 1.00 34.62
N GLN A 564 22.09 1.57 33.72
CA GLN A 564 21.61 2.04 32.42
C GLN A 564 20.93 0.87 31.68
N PRO A 565 19.79 1.08 31.01
CA PRO A 565 19.13 0.02 30.23
C PRO A 565 20.08 -0.46 29.13
N ARG A 566 20.45 -1.75 29.18
CA ARG A 566 21.31 -2.35 28.16
C ARG A 566 20.55 -2.46 26.84
N PRO A 567 21.18 -2.17 25.70
CA PRO A 567 20.55 -2.33 24.39
C PRO A 567 20.17 -3.80 24.16
N VAL A 568 18.92 -4.02 23.72
CA VAL A 568 18.41 -5.35 23.39
C VAL A 568 18.61 -5.59 21.90
N THR A 569 19.24 -6.71 21.57
CA THR A 569 19.42 -7.17 20.19
C THR A 569 18.54 -8.37 19.95
N LYS A 570 17.76 -8.34 18.88
CA LYS A 570 16.93 -9.45 18.41
C LYS A 570 17.18 -9.74 16.94
N SER A 571 17.07 -11.00 16.57
CA SER A 571 17.40 -11.49 15.23
C SER A 571 16.35 -12.47 14.70
N VAL A 572 16.01 -12.32 13.42
CA VAL A 572 15.04 -13.16 12.73
C VAL A 572 15.66 -13.71 11.46
N TYR A 573 15.49 -15.01 11.22
CA TYR A 573 15.77 -15.66 9.95
C TYR A 573 14.44 -15.92 9.23
N PHE A 574 14.38 -15.61 7.93
CA PHE A 574 13.24 -15.85 7.07
C PHE A 574 13.68 -16.70 5.89
N GLY A 575 13.16 -17.92 5.79
CA GLY A 575 13.59 -18.90 4.80
C GLY A 575 13.14 -18.61 3.37
N GLY A 576 12.10 -17.77 3.20
CA GLY A 576 11.39 -17.66 1.91
C GLY A 576 10.85 -19.02 1.49
N ASP A 577 10.78 -19.24 0.18
CA ASP A 577 10.65 -20.59 -0.37
C ASP A 577 12.00 -21.23 -0.59
N THR A 578 12.12 -22.48 -0.15
CA THR A 578 13.35 -23.22 -0.35
C THR A 578 13.17 -24.72 -0.22
N GLY A 579 13.92 -25.47 -1.02
CA GLY A 579 14.21 -26.88 -0.79
C GLY A 579 15.35 -27.05 0.20
N TYR A 580 15.51 -28.27 0.71
CA TYR A 580 16.64 -28.68 1.54
C TYR A 580 17.46 -29.80 0.89
N ARG A 581 16.80 -30.70 0.16
CA ARG A 581 17.40 -31.89 -0.47
C ARG A 581 16.63 -32.27 -1.74
N ALA A 582 17.21 -33.10 -2.59
CA ALA A 582 16.50 -33.66 -3.74
C ALA A 582 16.16 -35.14 -3.49
N VAL A 583 14.87 -35.45 -3.50
CA VAL A 583 14.35 -36.81 -3.32
C VAL A 583 14.04 -37.39 -4.71
N PRO A 584 14.54 -38.60 -5.05
CA PRO A 584 14.17 -39.27 -6.29
C PRO A 584 12.74 -39.84 -6.21
N GLN A 585 12.24 -40.43 -7.29
CA GLN A 585 10.98 -41.14 -7.24
C GLN A 585 11.16 -42.45 -6.46
N LEU A 586 10.50 -42.55 -5.31
CA LEU A 586 10.56 -43.70 -4.42
C LEU A 586 9.23 -44.50 -4.44
N PRO A 587 9.23 -45.77 -4.00
CA PRO A 587 7.99 -46.52 -3.75
C PRO A 587 7.09 -45.77 -2.76
N ALA A 588 5.75 -45.90 -2.91
CA ALA A 588 4.79 -45.18 -2.08
C ALA A 588 4.87 -45.50 -0.57
N THR A 589 5.50 -46.61 -0.18
CA THR A 589 5.72 -47.03 1.20
C THR A 589 7.07 -46.59 1.77
N ALA A 590 7.94 -45.98 0.96
CA ALA A 590 9.26 -45.56 1.38
C ALA A 590 9.17 -44.30 2.27
N ASP A 591 9.94 -44.29 3.35
CA ASP A 591 10.16 -43.11 4.18
C ASP A 591 11.44 -42.43 3.70
N ASP A 592 11.32 -41.33 2.95
CA ASP A 592 12.47 -40.61 2.39
C ASP A 592 13.37 -39.98 3.47
N HIS A 593 12.93 -39.95 4.72
CA HIS A 593 13.73 -39.50 5.89
C HIS A 593 14.33 -40.65 6.70
N GLY A 594 14.12 -41.90 6.29
CA GLY A 594 14.76 -43.07 6.89
C GLY A 594 16.27 -43.13 6.64
N GLU A 595 16.99 -43.92 7.43
CA GLU A 595 18.45 -44.08 7.34
C GLU A 595 18.93 -44.49 5.94
N GLU A 596 18.12 -45.28 5.22
CA GLU A 596 18.40 -45.71 3.84
C GLU A 596 18.68 -44.53 2.90
N TYR A 597 18.00 -43.40 3.10
CA TYR A 597 18.08 -42.22 2.24
C TYR A 597 18.88 -41.06 2.86
N ALA A 598 19.57 -41.29 3.99
CA ALA A 598 20.42 -40.28 4.63
C ALA A 598 21.62 -39.82 3.76
N HIS A 599 21.93 -40.58 2.70
CA HIS A 599 22.99 -40.27 1.74
C HIS A 599 22.60 -39.24 0.67
N LEU A 600 21.30 -38.89 0.57
CA LEU A 600 20.83 -37.91 -0.42
C LEU A 600 21.48 -36.53 -0.15
N PRO A 601 21.89 -35.80 -1.20
CA PRO A 601 22.55 -34.51 -1.02
C PRO A 601 21.59 -33.49 -0.40
N THR A 602 22.10 -32.75 0.59
CA THR A 602 21.42 -31.61 1.21
C THR A 602 22.10 -30.30 0.82
N ASN A 603 21.38 -29.19 0.94
CA ASN A 603 21.92 -27.86 0.72
C ASN A 603 22.82 -27.46 1.91
N PRO A 604 24.14 -27.29 1.71
CA PRO A 604 25.06 -26.94 2.78
C PRO A 604 24.93 -25.48 3.27
N ASP A 605 24.25 -24.60 2.52
CA ASP A 605 24.19 -23.17 2.84
C ASP A 605 23.48 -22.91 4.18
N PHE A 606 22.47 -23.70 4.56
CA PHE A 606 21.75 -23.50 5.82
C PHE A 606 22.65 -23.65 7.04
N ARG A 607 23.58 -24.61 7.00
CA ARG A 607 24.57 -24.79 8.06
C ARG A 607 25.54 -23.62 8.09
N ALA A 608 26.01 -23.18 6.92
CA ALA A 608 26.87 -22.00 6.81
C ALA A 608 26.17 -20.73 7.34
N ILE A 609 24.87 -20.56 7.05
CA ILE A 609 24.04 -19.48 7.58
C ILE A 609 24.02 -19.54 9.11
N GLY A 610 23.72 -20.69 9.71
CA GLY A 610 23.70 -20.83 11.17
C GLY A 610 25.07 -20.63 11.83
N GLU A 611 26.16 -21.00 11.15
CA GLU A 611 27.53 -20.79 11.62
C GLU A 611 27.99 -19.33 11.54
N LEU A 612 27.60 -18.61 10.47
CA LEU A 612 28.12 -17.28 10.15
C LEU A 612 27.18 -16.13 10.54
N ARG A 613 25.90 -16.41 10.77
CA ARG A 613 24.87 -15.40 11.12
C ARG A 613 24.06 -15.79 12.36
N GLY A 614 23.84 -17.08 12.56
CA GLY A 614 23.15 -17.61 13.73
C GLY A 614 23.97 -17.53 15.02
N PRO A 615 23.39 -17.90 16.18
CA PRO A 615 21.99 -18.34 16.33
C PRO A 615 20.99 -17.19 16.16
N PHE A 616 19.76 -17.52 15.72
CA PHE A 616 18.67 -16.55 15.55
C PHE A 616 17.62 -16.69 16.67
N ASP A 617 17.01 -15.57 17.09
CA ASP A 617 15.93 -15.61 18.08
C ASP A 617 14.64 -16.24 17.52
N LEU A 618 14.38 -16.06 16.23
CA LEU A 618 13.20 -16.59 15.55
C LEU A 618 13.50 -16.98 14.10
N GLY A 619 13.07 -18.18 13.70
CA GLY A 619 13.00 -18.62 12.31
C GLY A 619 11.57 -18.53 11.77
N LEU A 620 11.41 -18.08 10.54
CA LEU A 620 10.17 -18.15 9.77
C LEU A 620 10.44 -19.10 8.60
N ILE A 621 9.99 -20.36 8.71
CA ILE A 621 10.49 -21.47 7.89
C ILE A 621 9.32 -22.18 7.18
N PRO A 622 9.38 -22.39 5.85
CA PRO A 622 8.27 -22.96 5.09
C PRO A 622 8.05 -24.44 5.43
N ILE A 623 6.79 -24.87 5.47
CA ILE A 623 6.42 -26.28 5.70
C ILE A 623 5.44 -26.83 4.66
N GLY A 624 4.99 -26.02 3.71
CA GLY A 624 3.99 -26.36 2.70
C GLY A 624 4.54 -26.35 1.28
N ALA A 625 3.74 -26.83 0.33
CA ALA A 625 4.05 -26.94 -1.09
C ALA A 625 5.07 -28.03 -1.50
N TYR A 626 5.17 -29.10 -0.71
CA TYR A 626 6.24 -30.10 -0.87
C TYR A 626 5.83 -31.37 -1.64
N ALA A 627 4.56 -31.54 -2.05
CA ALA A 627 4.11 -32.76 -2.70
C ALA A 627 3.88 -32.61 -4.22
N PRO A 628 4.20 -33.64 -5.03
CA PRO A 628 4.87 -34.88 -4.64
C PRO A 628 6.38 -34.67 -4.44
N ARG A 629 6.97 -35.39 -3.48
CA ARG A 629 8.39 -35.20 -3.05
C ARG A 629 9.39 -35.29 -4.20
N TYR A 630 9.22 -36.25 -5.12
CA TYR A 630 10.15 -36.43 -6.24
C TYR A 630 10.18 -35.28 -7.27
N LEU A 631 9.18 -34.38 -7.22
CA LEU A 631 9.12 -33.17 -8.03
C LEU A 631 9.45 -31.93 -7.22
N MET A 632 8.93 -31.82 -6.01
CA MET A 632 8.97 -30.57 -5.27
C MET A 632 10.14 -30.46 -4.29
N SER A 633 10.71 -31.56 -3.79
CA SER A 633 11.73 -31.56 -2.71
C SER A 633 12.94 -30.66 -3.00
N HIS A 634 13.38 -30.61 -4.26
CA HIS A 634 14.52 -29.79 -4.64
C HIS A 634 14.24 -28.27 -4.57
N MET A 635 12.98 -27.83 -4.43
CA MET A 635 12.61 -26.40 -4.37
C MET A 635 11.70 -26.03 -3.20
N HIS A 636 11.03 -27.00 -2.55
CA HIS A 636 10.22 -26.81 -1.35
C HIS A 636 10.51 -27.90 -0.31
N ALA A 637 10.88 -27.46 0.89
CA ALA A 637 11.06 -28.26 2.08
C ALA A 637 9.71 -28.83 2.54
N ASP A 638 9.68 -30.12 2.87
CA ASP A 638 8.60 -30.67 3.68
C ASP A 638 8.83 -30.34 5.17
N PRO A 639 7.90 -30.68 6.08
CA PRO A 639 8.06 -30.38 7.50
C PRO A 639 9.29 -31.02 8.16
N PHE A 640 9.82 -32.13 7.64
CA PHE A 640 11.04 -32.75 8.15
C PHE A 640 12.29 -32.01 7.69
N ASP A 641 12.35 -31.65 6.41
CA ASP A 641 13.36 -30.76 5.84
C ASP A 641 13.37 -29.40 6.59
N ALA A 642 12.19 -28.87 6.93
CA ALA A 642 12.04 -27.64 7.69
C ALA A 642 12.66 -27.73 9.10
N VAL A 643 12.52 -28.86 9.80
CA VAL A 643 13.18 -29.09 11.10
C VAL A 643 14.70 -29.18 10.95
N ASP A 644 15.19 -29.72 9.84
CA ASP A 644 16.63 -29.74 9.56
C ASP A 644 17.16 -28.33 9.22
N ILE A 645 16.41 -27.53 8.45
CA ILE A 645 16.71 -26.10 8.22
C ILE A 645 16.73 -25.33 9.56
N PHE A 646 15.74 -25.55 10.42
CA PHE A 646 15.66 -24.95 11.76
C PHE A 646 16.93 -25.22 12.58
N ARG A 647 17.40 -26.47 12.59
CA ARG A 647 18.62 -26.88 13.30
C ARG A 647 19.88 -26.29 12.66
N ASP A 648 20.01 -26.39 11.35
CA ASP A 648 21.21 -25.96 10.63
C ASP A 648 21.40 -24.44 10.65
N THR A 649 20.29 -23.67 10.60
CA THR A 649 20.30 -22.21 10.79
C THR A 649 20.46 -21.79 12.25
N ARG A 650 20.42 -22.73 13.20
CA ARG A 650 20.54 -22.49 14.65
C ARG A 650 19.50 -21.50 15.17
N CYS A 651 18.28 -21.57 14.64
CA CYS A 651 17.16 -20.83 15.20
C CYS A 651 16.85 -21.37 16.60
N THR A 652 16.59 -20.49 17.57
CA THR A 652 16.21 -20.90 18.93
C THR A 652 14.73 -21.23 19.02
N ARG A 653 13.90 -20.55 18.24
CA ARG A 653 12.50 -20.85 17.98
C ARG A 653 12.17 -20.66 16.51
N ALA A 654 11.08 -21.25 16.04
CA ALA A 654 10.58 -21.01 14.70
C ALA A 654 9.05 -21.02 14.62
N VAL A 655 8.53 -20.41 13.56
CA VAL A 655 7.11 -20.40 13.20
C VAL A 655 6.99 -20.84 11.75
N ALA A 656 6.06 -21.74 11.52
CA ALA A 656 5.83 -22.32 10.20
C ALA A 656 5.14 -21.36 9.24
N ILE A 657 5.64 -21.28 8.01
CA ILE A 657 5.08 -20.44 6.93
C ILE A 657 4.72 -21.28 5.69
N HIS A 658 4.22 -20.62 4.63
CA HIS A 658 3.96 -21.23 3.30
C HIS A 658 2.84 -22.29 3.25
N TRP A 659 2.02 -22.40 4.31
CA TRP A 659 0.92 -23.36 4.39
C TRP A 659 -0.41 -22.67 4.72
N GLY A 660 -1.51 -23.40 4.68
CA GLY A 660 -2.78 -22.93 5.28
C GLY A 660 -3.49 -21.79 4.52
N THR A 661 -3.02 -21.36 3.35
CA THR A 661 -3.55 -20.18 2.63
C THR A 661 -3.93 -20.45 1.17
N TRP A 662 -3.02 -21.03 0.38
CA TRP A 662 -3.26 -21.46 -1.01
C TRP A 662 -2.94 -22.94 -1.18
N ALA A 663 -3.68 -23.60 -2.07
CA ALA A 663 -3.41 -24.98 -2.48
C ALA A 663 -2.53 -24.93 -3.73
N LEU A 664 -1.21 -24.96 -3.53
CA LEU A 664 -0.22 -24.79 -4.61
C LEU A 664 0.20 -26.12 -5.25
N THR A 665 0.03 -27.21 -4.51
CA THR A 665 0.52 -28.56 -4.81
C THR A 665 -0.49 -29.60 -4.34
N THR A 666 -0.11 -30.88 -4.26
CA THR A 666 -1.04 -32.00 -4.10
C THR A 666 -1.22 -32.50 -2.67
N GLU A 667 -0.46 -32.01 -1.68
CA GLU A 667 -0.64 -32.43 -0.30
C GLU A 667 -2.00 -31.97 0.25
N PRO A 668 -2.60 -32.72 1.20
CA PRO A 668 -3.72 -32.21 1.98
C PRO A 668 -3.29 -30.93 2.72
N VAL A 669 -4.06 -29.85 2.55
CA VAL A 669 -3.75 -28.52 3.12
C VAL A 669 -3.64 -28.48 4.66
N THR A 670 -4.06 -29.54 5.35
CA THR A 670 -4.08 -29.70 6.81
C THR A 670 -2.99 -30.64 7.32
N GLU A 671 -2.29 -31.32 6.42
CA GLU A 671 -1.23 -32.28 6.74
C GLU A 671 0.06 -31.63 7.32
N PRO A 672 0.53 -30.46 6.81
CA PRO A 672 1.83 -29.92 7.21
C PRO A 672 2.05 -29.79 8.73
N PRO A 673 1.11 -29.27 9.54
CA PRO A 673 1.30 -29.17 10.99
C PRO A 673 1.46 -30.52 11.70
N GLY A 674 0.77 -31.56 11.22
CA GLY A 674 0.85 -32.89 11.80
C GLY A 674 2.22 -33.53 11.53
N LEU A 675 2.72 -33.39 10.31
CA LEU A 675 4.05 -33.84 9.93
C LEU A 675 5.16 -33.05 10.62
N LEU A 676 4.96 -31.74 10.88
CA LEU A 676 5.92 -30.95 11.65
C LEU A 676 6.11 -31.52 13.07
N ARG A 677 5.02 -31.85 13.77
CA ARG A 677 5.11 -32.48 15.10
C ARG A 677 5.83 -33.82 15.07
N GLU A 678 5.53 -34.65 14.06
CA GLU A 678 6.25 -35.92 13.87
C GLU A 678 7.75 -35.69 13.60
N ALA A 679 8.10 -34.72 12.75
CA ALA A 679 9.48 -34.37 12.46
C ALA A 679 10.25 -33.91 13.70
N LEU A 680 9.63 -33.06 14.54
CA LEU A 680 10.20 -32.61 15.80
C LEU A 680 10.46 -33.80 16.74
N ARG A 681 9.45 -34.66 16.91
CA ARG A 681 9.55 -35.88 17.71
C ARG A 681 10.70 -36.77 17.26
N ARG A 682 10.83 -37.03 15.95
CA ARG A 682 11.92 -37.86 15.39
C ARG A 682 13.31 -37.27 15.63
N ARG A 683 13.42 -35.94 15.73
CA ARG A 683 14.68 -35.25 16.04
C ARG A 683 14.90 -35.03 17.54
N GLY A 684 14.02 -35.52 18.41
CA GLY A 684 14.11 -35.34 19.85
C GLY A 684 13.91 -33.89 20.29
N ILE A 685 13.15 -33.10 19.51
CA ILE A 685 12.79 -31.71 19.81
C ILE A 685 11.35 -31.71 20.35
N GLU A 686 11.08 -30.87 21.35
CA GLU A 686 9.73 -30.68 21.89
C GLU A 686 8.74 -30.32 20.76
N GLU A 687 7.62 -31.02 20.71
CA GLU A 687 6.61 -30.88 19.65
C GLU A 687 5.86 -29.54 19.69
N GLU A 688 5.98 -28.80 20.80
CA GLU A 688 5.32 -27.52 21.04
C GLU A 688 6.28 -26.54 21.74
N GLY A 689 6.13 -25.25 21.43
CA GLY A 689 6.88 -24.16 22.07
C GLY A 689 8.28 -23.90 21.50
N VAL A 690 8.71 -24.68 20.51
CA VAL A 690 10.02 -24.57 19.85
C VAL A 690 9.88 -24.20 18.37
N PHE A 691 9.26 -25.05 17.56
CA PHE A 691 8.92 -24.76 16.16
C PHE A 691 7.42 -24.95 15.96
N ASP A 692 6.68 -23.84 16.09
CA ASP A 692 5.22 -23.86 16.21
C ASP A 692 4.50 -23.51 14.90
N VAL A 693 3.21 -23.82 14.89
CA VAL A 693 2.22 -23.30 13.94
C VAL A 693 1.29 -22.35 14.70
N CYS A 694 0.71 -21.36 14.03
CA CYS A 694 -0.27 -20.44 14.63
C CYS A 694 -1.48 -20.23 13.73
N ASP A 695 -2.52 -19.59 14.26
CA ASP A 695 -3.68 -19.16 13.48
C ASP A 695 -3.31 -17.96 12.58
N ILE A 696 -4.02 -17.77 11.47
CA ILE A 696 -3.82 -16.59 10.61
C ILE A 696 -4.28 -15.36 11.39
N GLY A 697 -3.41 -14.36 11.53
CA GLY A 697 -3.60 -13.14 12.33
C GLY A 697 -3.19 -13.28 13.79
N GLU A 698 -2.80 -14.48 14.25
CA GLU A 698 -2.27 -14.65 15.61
C GLU A 698 -0.89 -14.01 15.75
N THR A 699 -0.63 -13.43 16.93
CA THR A 699 0.64 -12.79 17.26
C THR A 699 1.37 -13.60 18.31
N LEU A 700 2.46 -14.26 17.91
CA LEU A 700 3.26 -15.08 18.79
C LEU A 700 4.27 -14.22 19.57
N ARG A 701 4.39 -14.53 20.87
CA ARG A 701 5.34 -13.91 21.82
C ARG A 701 6.29 -15.01 22.29
N PRO A 702 7.60 -14.98 21.97
CA PRO A 702 8.56 -16.08 22.19
C PRO A 702 8.83 -16.55 23.64
N VAL A 703 7.94 -16.35 24.62
CA VAL A 703 8.25 -16.69 26.03
C VAL A 703 7.14 -17.40 26.81
N ASN A 704 5.88 -17.47 26.36
CA ASN A 704 4.84 -18.10 27.19
C ASN A 704 4.56 -19.57 26.83
N LYS A 705 4.95 -20.47 27.75
CA LYS A 705 4.47 -21.87 27.84
C LYS A 705 2.97 -21.98 28.16
N SER A 706 2.27 -20.86 28.42
CA SER A 706 1.05 -20.87 29.21
C SER A 706 -0.26 -20.53 28.49
N ASN A 707 -0.29 -20.26 27.18
CA ASN A 707 -1.56 -19.92 26.49
C ASN A 707 -1.71 -20.46 25.06
N ILE A 708 -1.11 -21.60 24.73
CA ILE A 708 -1.51 -22.33 23.51
C ILE A 708 -2.72 -23.19 23.87
N VAL A 709 -3.92 -22.66 23.62
CA VAL A 709 -5.15 -23.45 23.71
C VAL A 709 -5.17 -24.41 22.54
N VAL A 710 -4.67 -25.63 22.76
CA VAL A 710 -4.89 -26.76 21.83
C VAL A 710 -6.39 -27.06 21.80
N ARG A 711 -7.08 -26.66 20.73
CA ARG A 711 -8.29 -27.38 20.31
C ARG A 711 -7.86 -28.41 19.29
N LYS A 712 -8.22 -29.68 19.54
CA LYS A 712 -8.08 -30.82 18.63
C LYS A 712 -8.64 -30.46 17.25
N ILE A 713 -7.79 -29.98 16.35
CA ILE A 713 -8.05 -29.98 14.92
C ILE A 713 -7.34 -31.26 14.44
N ILE A 714 -8.12 -32.24 13.97
CA ILE A 714 -7.76 -33.58 13.44
C ILE A 714 -8.00 -34.75 14.43
N PRO A 715 -8.85 -35.73 14.08
CA PRO A 715 -9.03 -36.95 14.86
C PRO A 715 -7.78 -37.85 14.78
N GLU A 716 -7.38 -38.41 15.92
CA GLU A 716 -6.29 -39.37 16.06
C GLU A 716 -6.41 -40.49 15.01
N ARG A 717 -5.36 -40.66 14.17
CA ARG A 717 -5.17 -41.91 13.43
C ARG A 717 -4.87 -42.99 14.48
N ARG A 718 -5.86 -43.82 14.80
CA ARG A 718 -5.62 -45.08 15.51
C ARG A 718 -4.70 -45.94 14.64
N SER A 719 -3.46 -46.12 15.10
CA SER A 719 -2.63 -47.25 14.71
C SER A 719 -3.37 -48.54 15.05
N GLN A 720 -3.82 -49.30 14.05
CA GLN A 720 -4.20 -50.69 14.27
C GLN A 720 -2.92 -51.53 14.30
N PRO A 721 -2.68 -52.35 15.34
CA PRO A 721 -1.60 -53.31 15.33
C PRO A 721 -1.96 -54.46 14.37
N ALA A 722 -0.93 -54.98 13.70
CA ALA A 722 -1.02 -56.17 12.88
C ALA A 722 -1.35 -57.38 13.76
N ASP A 723 -2.52 -57.99 13.55
CA ASP A 723 -2.83 -59.33 14.07
C ASP A 723 -3.64 -60.13 13.03
N ASN A 724 -2.94 -61.12 12.48
CA ASN A 724 -3.33 -62.48 12.13
C ASN A 724 -4.71 -62.85 11.52
N MET A 725 -4.56 -63.53 10.36
CA MET A 725 -5.34 -64.67 9.79
C MET A 725 -6.46 -64.37 8.77
N PRO A 726 -6.78 -65.31 7.84
CA PRO A 726 -5.97 -66.38 7.24
C PRO A 726 -5.97 -66.34 5.69
N ILE A 727 -5.00 -67.06 5.10
CA ILE A 727 -4.91 -67.37 3.66
C ILE A 727 -6.05 -68.32 3.26
N PRO A 728 -6.77 -68.07 2.14
CA PRO A 728 -7.42 -69.14 1.40
C PRO A 728 -6.79 -69.32 0.02
N ASN A 729 -6.35 -70.56 -0.19
CA ASN A 729 -5.88 -71.22 -1.39
C ASN A 729 -6.45 -70.69 -2.73
N PHE A 730 -5.53 -70.36 -3.64
CA PHE A 730 -5.78 -70.37 -5.08
C PHE A 730 -5.78 -71.81 -5.62
N LYS A 731 -6.79 -72.17 -6.40
CA LYS A 731 -6.65 -73.08 -7.54
C LYS A 731 -7.49 -72.61 -8.74
N PRO A 732 -7.05 -72.90 -9.98
CA PRO A 732 -7.42 -72.12 -11.17
C PRO A 732 -8.35 -72.88 -12.14
N SER A 733 -9.17 -72.14 -12.89
CA SER A 733 -9.83 -72.59 -14.14
C SER A 733 -10.32 -71.34 -14.88
N SER A 734 -9.69 -70.90 -15.96
CA SER A 734 -9.87 -71.32 -17.37
C SER A 734 -11.23 -70.95 -17.97
N GLY A 735 -11.22 -70.19 -19.07
CA GLY A 735 -12.21 -70.30 -20.14
C GLY A 735 -13.14 -69.10 -20.37
N ALA A 736 -12.76 -68.31 -21.37
CA ALA A 736 -13.54 -67.69 -22.45
C ALA A 736 -15.09 -67.73 -22.49
N ASP A 737 -15.60 -66.63 -23.08
CA ASP A 737 -16.74 -66.50 -24.01
C ASP A 737 -18.13 -66.00 -23.56
N ASP A 738 -18.64 -65.15 -24.48
CA ASP A 738 -20.02 -64.83 -24.85
C ASP A 738 -20.82 -63.70 -24.17
N ALA A 739 -20.72 -62.52 -24.81
CA ALA A 739 -21.73 -61.94 -25.70
C ALA A 739 -23.25 -61.96 -25.36
N GLN A 740 -23.81 -60.76 -25.52
CA GLN A 740 -25.16 -60.38 -26.01
C GLN A 740 -26.37 -60.21 -25.08
N ALA A 741 -26.96 -59.01 -25.24
CA ALA A 741 -28.38 -58.64 -25.40
C ALA A 741 -28.92 -57.69 -24.31
N GLN A 742 -29.09 -56.39 -24.64
CA GLN A 742 -30.32 -55.71 -25.15
C GLN A 742 -30.96 -54.91 -24.00
N ALA A 743 -31.59 -53.74 -24.12
CA ALA A 743 -31.78 -52.69 -25.14
C ALA A 743 -32.58 -51.55 -24.46
N GLN A 744 -32.78 -50.42 -25.17
CA GLN A 744 -33.66 -49.25 -24.88
C GLN A 744 -33.01 -48.08 -24.12
N ALA A 745 -33.05 -46.81 -24.55
CA ALA A 745 -33.63 -46.17 -25.74
C ALA A 745 -32.95 -44.80 -26.02
N GLN A 746 -32.68 -44.56 -27.31
CA GLN A 746 -32.82 -43.34 -28.16
C GLN A 746 -32.77 -41.93 -27.52
N ALA A 747 -31.79 -41.08 -27.86
CA ALA A 747 -31.73 -40.13 -29.02
C ALA A 747 -32.31 -38.74 -28.63
N GLN A 748 -31.75 -37.57 -28.99
CA GLN A 748 -31.05 -37.14 -30.19
C GLN A 748 -30.02 -36.02 -29.90
N VAL A 749 -28.96 -36.01 -30.71
CA VAL A 749 -28.05 -34.89 -30.97
C VAL A 749 -28.31 -34.46 -32.42
N GLN A 750 -28.35 -33.15 -32.71
CA GLN A 750 -27.67 -32.57 -33.89
C GLN A 750 -27.62 -31.02 -33.88
N ARG A 751 -26.44 -30.52 -34.27
CA ARG A 751 -25.98 -29.14 -34.57
C ARG A 751 -26.26 -28.80 -36.07
N PRO A 752 -25.77 -27.69 -36.69
CA PRO A 752 -25.59 -26.26 -36.32
C PRO A 752 -26.03 -25.25 -37.44
N GLU A 753 -25.71 -23.95 -37.22
CA GLU A 753 -25.51 -22.81 -38.18
C GLU A 753 -26.71 -22.09 -38.83
N GLN A 754 -26.83 -20.77 -38.60
CA GLN A 754 -26.58 -19.71 -39.61
C GLN A 754 -26.79 -18.27 -39.08
N GLN A 755 -26.02 -17.35 -39.66
CA GLN A 755 -26.02 -15.89 -39.49
C GLN A 755 -27.24 -15.22 -40.13
N GLN A 756 -27.77 -14.13 -39.54
CA GLN A 756 -27.94 -12.83 -40.23
C GLN A 756 -28.45 -11.71 -39.30
N GLN A 757 -27.68 -10.62 -39.36
CA GLN A 757 -27.97 -9.19 -39.17
C GLN A 757 -29.41 -8.72 -38.90
N GLN A 758 -29.54 -7.80 -37.93
CA GLN A 758 -30.24 -6.52 -38.11
C GLN A 758 -29.68 -5.43 -37.18
N HIS A 759 -29.53 -4.24 -37.76
CA HIS A 759 -28.95 -3.00 -37.25
C HIS A 759 -30.00 -2.14 -36.55
N GLU A 760 -29.60 -1.41 -35.49
CA GLU A 760 -30.03 -0.05 -35.05
C GLU A 760 -29.41 0.14 -33.64
N GLY A 761 -28.71 1.20 -33.21
CA GLY A 761 -28.25 2.47 -33.75
C GLY A 761 -27.83 3.38 -32.57
N ARG A 762 -26.61 3.95 -32.61
CA ARG A 762 -26.07 5.14 -31.85
C ARG A 762 -26.00 5.07 -30.30
N ALA A 763 -25.01 5.62 -29.60
CA ALA A 763 -23.91 6.53 -29.94
C ALA A 763 -22.70 6.34 -28.99
N THR A 764 -21.51 6.52 -29.56
CA THR A 764 -20.20 6.63 -28.89
C THR A 764 -19.96 8.04 -28.36
N GLY A 765 -19.35 8.18 -27.17
CA GLY A 765 -18.88 9.47 -26.66
C GLY A 765 -17.94 9.36 -25.45
N ALA A 766 -16.65 9.54 -25.73
CA ALA A 766 -15.56 10.07 -24.89
C ALA A 766 -15.38 9.58 -23.43
N GLY A 767 -14.27 8.84 -23.24
CA GLY A 767 -13.76 8.42 -21.95
C GLY A 767 -13.30 9.57 -21.05
N ALA A 768 -13.83 9.56 -19.82
CA ALA A 768 -13.17 10.12 -18.65
C ALA A 768 -12.51 8.97 -17.89
N ASN A 769 -11.26 9.19 -17.49
CA ASN A 769 -10.42 8.25 -16.76
C ASN A 769 -10.95 8.07 -15.33
N THR A 770 -11.96 7.22 -15.16
CA THR A 770 -12.30 6.62 -13.87
C THR A 770 -11.59 5.28 -13.78
N GLY A 771 -10.80 5.09 -12.72
CA GLY A 771 -10.24 3.78 -12.41
C GLY A 771 -11.36 2.75 -12.40
N ALA A 772 -11.21 1.71 -13.23
CA ALA A 772 -12.14 0.60 -13.28
C ALA A 772 -12.20 -0.07 -11.90
N GLY A 773 -13.18 0.32 -11.11
CA GLY A 773 -13.52 -0.32 -9.84
C GLY A 773 -14.14 -1.67 -10.13
N VAL A 774 -13.50 -2.73 -9.62
CA VAL A 774 -14.10 -4.06 -9.50
C VAL A 774 -15.24 -3.93 -8.49
N THR A 775 -16.47 -4.21 -8.92
CA THR A 775 -17.64 -4.29 -8.04
C THR A 775 -17.47 -5.50 -7.12
N ARG A 776 -17.03 -5.26 -5.88
CA ARG A 776 -17.28 -6.19 -4.77
C ARG A 776 -18.79 -6.20 -4.51
N GLU A 777 -19.36 -7.35 -4.20
CA GLU A 777 -20.69 -7.38 -3.57
C GLU A 777 -20.63 -6.55 -2.29
N LYS A 778 -21.52 -5.56 -2.20
CA LYS A 778 -21.63 -4.66 -1.06
C LYS A 778 -21.98 -5.49 0.18
N THR A 779 -21.36 -5.20 1.32
CA THR A 779 -21.76 -5.81 2.59
C THR A 779 -23.20 -5.44 2.92
N ALA A 780 -23.86 -6.19 3.82
CA ALA A 780 -25.18 -5.82 4.31
C ALA A 780 -25.22 -4.39 4.90
N GLU A 781 -24.13 -3.95 5.53
CA GLU A 781 -23.98 -2.58 6.06
C GLU A 781 -23.83 -1.53 4.95
N GLU A 782 -23.11 -1.85 3.86
CA GLU A 782 -23.00 -0.96 2.69
C GLU A 782 -24.32 -0.89 1.91
N LEU A 783 -25.02 -2.01 1.76
CA LEU A 783 -26.36 -2.06 1.18
C LEU A 783 -27.37 -1.28 2.02
N GLU A 784 -27.28 -1.38 3.34
CA GLU A 784 -28.13 -0.61 4.24
C GLU A 784 -27.79 0.88 4.22
N ALA A 785 -26.50 1.24 4.14
CA ALA A 785 -26.07 2.63 3.98
C ALA A 785 -26.53 3.21 2.64
N ASP A 786 -26.47 2.43 1.55
CA ASP A 786 -26.97 2.84 0.25
C ASP A 786 -28.50 2.96 0.26
N ARG A 787 -29.21 2.03 0.88
CA ARG A 787 -30.67 2.11 1.06
C ARG A 787 -31.06 3.37 1.83
N LEU A 788 -30.39 3.65 2.95
CA LEU A 788 -30.64 4.85 3.75
C LEU A 788 -30.28 6.14 2.99
N TYR A 789 -29.24 6.08 2.14
CA TYR A 789 -28.87 7.20 1.28
C TYR A 789 -29.89 7.42 0.16
N GLU A 790 -30.35 6.35 -0.50
CA GLU A 790 -31.41 6.40 -1.51
C GLU A 790 -32.73 6.90 -0.91
N GLU A 791 -33.14 6.40 0.26
CA GLU A 791 -34.32 6.91 0.99
C GLU A 791 -34.18 8.39 1.36
N ALA A 792 -33.01 8.81 1.85
CA ALA A 792 -32.76 10.22 2.18
C ALA A 792 -32.76 11.12 0.94
N MET A 793 -32.26 10.63 -0.20
CA MET A 793 -32.27 11.35 -1.47
C MET A 793 -33.67 11.41 -2.07
N GLU A 794 -34.45 10.33 -2.03
CA GLU A 794 -35.85 10.30 -2.44
C GLU A 794 -36.70 11.26 -1.60
N ASP A 795 -36.48 11.31 -0.29
CA ASP A 795 -37.12 12.29 0.59
C ASP A 795 -36.71 13.75 0.26
N GLU A 796 -35.45 13.99 -0.14
CA GLU A 796 -35.00 15.33 -0.57
C GLU A 796 -35.59 15.71 -1.94
N TYR A 797 -35.68 14.77 -2.87
CA TYR A 797 -36.28 14.97 -4.19
C TYR A 797 -37.79 15.18 -4.08
N ALA A 798 -38.48 14.40 -3.25
CA ALA A 798 -39.91 14.57 -2.98
C ALA A 798 -40.22 15.95 -2.34
N LYS A 799 -39.30 16.47 -1.49
CA LYS A 799 -39.42 17.84 -0.94
C LYS A 799 -39.15 18.94 -1.98
N ARG A 800 -38.41 18.65 -3.06
CA ARG A 800 -38.16 19.59 -4.16
C ARG A 800 -39.26 19.56 -5.22
N ASP A 801 -39.87 18.41 -5.46
CA ASP A 801 -40.96 18.23 -6.43
C ASP A 801 -42.36 18.49 -5.83
N GLY A 802 -42.48 18.60 -4.50
CA GLY A 802 -43.71 19.00 -3.81
C GLY A 802 -44.05 20.50 -3.88
N GLY A 803 -43.36 21.25 -4.74
CA GLY A 803 -43.55 22.69 -4.99
C GLY A 803 -43.82 22.99 -6.47
N SER A 804 -44.75 22.27 -7.08
CA SER A 804 -45.41 22.66 -8.34
C SER A 804 -46.90 22.83 -8.13
#